data_AF-A0A9D5NIX3-F1
#
_entry.id   AF-A0A9D5NIX3-F1
#
_cell.length_a   1.000
_cell.length_b   1.000
_cell.length_c   1.000
_cell.angle_alpha   90.00
_cell.angle_beta   90.00
_cell.angle_gamma   90.00
#
_symmetry.space_group_name_H-M   'P 1'
#
loop_
_entity.id
_entity.type
_entity.pdbx_description
1 polymer ?
#
loop_
_entity_poly.entity_id
_entity_poly.type
_entity_poly.pdbx_seq_one_letter_code
_entity_poly.pdbx_strand_id
1 'polypeptide(L)'
;MRIIPKTTKIKVQFFRNISILDVIIAFVFLGLIVLLLISNLGIARFIISFVVLVIGVMFFIPFEGDKFYMFLVQSVTYIFTVKKYSKDNTKAQTNIDNFMPFKDIKDNFIIYNGYFAGVLQIDPREFSLLSEYRQNQMIDENFGKIIREISNKTRASLVKIDRKLSFEKYVIEEEKKKEDLYRLFENNELSKKELDSRTKIINDRIRTYKTLTDDTPITKPTYYLVIYDENKNAINSILTDAIYTFQGIGMSSHILDDKELAVFIKYNYTSNFNEKDIEVLSPQELMSWIYPQNVEFKPRSTIVDGEECYTLSVKNFPITVLNAWGYKIFNIPNTKVVMNLEPFEKGKAIRMIDRSVQELASQSSNSYRASSIIDKQTHIDTLVEVLRMLQNDNETLFGVNLHITVYAPTNATRDERRAEKKKVKKIFAEEGFELVDNYFRQNVAFISTNLSRLDAMPKFQRAIHSNSVAAVFPFVLSSIMDDTGCILGTENAYPVILDFFKRDYERVNSNMVVIGKSGSGKSFATKTILSQLCAENAKIFILDPENEYQNLAYNLGGRLIDVGTAKEGRINPFHVITTLEGDEVGDEVRGEGSINNFAVHLQFLEEFFKVSLPGISTDALEYLNNVIVRLYRSKNIDSKSDFSSLEAKDYPTFDDLYALILKELDNAKVEYDITQLRVLANYISKFAGEGRNANLWNGESTLTVKENFTVFNFQSLLANKNNTIANAQMLMVLKWLDNEIIKNRDFNIKHNTSRKIVVAIDEAHVFIDPKYPVALDFMYQLAKRIRKYKGMQIVITQNIKDFVGSEEIIRKSTAIINACQYSFIFALAPNDMDDLCTLYDKAGQINEVEQDQIVNNPRGNAFIITSPTNRTNISVIASAEMRKLFDDSRSN
;
A
#
# COMPACT_ATOMS: atom_id res chain seq x y z
N MET A 1 23.76 12.72 -6.86
CA MET A 1 24.51 11.43 -6.73
C MET A 1 25.53 11.56 -5.62
N ARG A 2 25.73 10.51 -4.80
CA ARG A 2 26.70 10.52 -3.67
C ARG A 2 27.88 9.59 -3.94
N ILE A 3 29.02 9.86 -3.29
CA ILE A 3 30.29 9.15 -3.55
C ILE A 3 30.55 8.08 -2.49
N ILE A 4 30.92 6.87 -2.91
CA ILE A 4 31.51 5.85 -2.05
C ILE A 4 32.96 5.67 -2.52
N PRO A 5 33.97 6.08 -1.72
CA PRO A 5 35.37 6.00 -2.13
C PRO A 5 35.75 4.53 -2.35
N LYS A 6 36.80 4.25 -3.14
CA LYS A 6 37.42 2.90 -3.23
C LYS A 6 38.06 2.48 -1.88
N THR A 7 38.60 1.26 -1.78
CA THR A 7 39.04 0.69 -0.49
C THR A 7 40.10 1.57 0.20
N THR A 8 39.83 2.02 1.43
CA THR A 8 40.75 2.83 2.26
C THR A 8 41.80 2.02 3.01
N LYS A 9 41.71 0.69 3.05
CA LYS A 9 42.78 -0.16 3.60
C LYS A 9 43.65 -0.63 2.46
N ILE A 10 44.65 0.16 2.12
CA ILE A 10 45.61 -0.18 1.07
C ILE A 10 46.73 -0.99 1.69
N LYS A 11 47.06 -2.12 1.05
CA LYS A 11 48.18 -2.96 1.51
C LYS A 11 49.47 -2.37 0.97
N VAL A 12 50.48 -2.25 1.83
CA VAL A 12 51.85 -1.95 1.40
C VAL A 12 52.29 -3.02 0.40
N GLN A 13 52.55 -2.61 -0.83
CA GLN A 13 53.08 -3.48 -1.89
C GLN A 13 54.55 -3.15 -2.12
N PHE A 14 55.40 -4.18 -2.16
CA PHE A 14 56.83 -4.00 -2.42
C PHE A 14 57.12 -3.92 -3.93
N PHE A 15 56.38 -4.71 -4.73
CA PHE A 15 56.41 -4.68 -6.19
C PHE A 15 55.20 -5.45 -6.76
N ARG A 16 54.52 -4.95 -7.80
CA ARG A 16 53.45 -5.63 -8.58
C ARG A 16 52.57 -6.64 -7.81
N ASN A 17 51.62 -6.20 -6.97
CA ASN A 17 50.71 -7.10 -6.22
C ASN A 17 51.40 -8.12 -5.29
N ILE A 18 52.68 -7.94 -4.95
CA ILE A 18 53.44 -8.79 -4.00
C ILE A 18 53.60 -8.04 -2.68
N SER A 19 53.07 -8.62 -1.61
CA SER A 19 53.22 -8.20 -0.22
C SER A 19 54.44 -8.86 0.44
N ILE A 20 54.84 -8.38 1.62
CA ILE A 20 55.96 -8.95 2.39
C ILE A 20 55.76 -10.46 2.65
N LEU A 21 54.54 -10.86 2.97
CA LEU A 21 54.20 -12.26 3.22
C LEU A 21 54.35 -13.11 1.96
N ASP A 22 54.08 -12.54 0.79
CA ASP A 22 54.28 -13.22 -0.50
C ASP A 22 55.76 -13.42 -0.80
N VAL A 23 56.61 -12.44 -0.46
CA VAL A 23 58.07 -12.54 -0.58
C VAL A 23 58.60 -13.64 0.33
N ILE A 24 58.12 -13.72 1.57
CA ILE A 24 58.50 -14.77 2.52
C ILE A 24 58.11 -16.15 1.97
N ILE A 25 56.87 -16.32 1.50
CA ILE A 25 56.42 -17.59 0.90
C ILE A 25 57.29 -17.95 -0.32
N ALA A 26 57.60 -16.99 -1.18
CA ALA A 26 58.46 -17.21 -2.34
C ALA A 26 59.87 -17.66 -1.92
N PHE A 27 60.46 -17.06 -0.88
CA PHE A 27 61.75 -17.49 -0.34
C PHE A 27 61.70 -18.89 0.28
N VAL A 28 60.59 -19.28 0.92
CA VAL A 28 60.41 -20.65 1.43
C VAL A 28 60.42 -21.66 0.27
N PHE A 29 59.66 -21.40 -0.81
CA PHE A 29 59.67 -22.28 -1.98
C PHE A 29 61.03 -22.31 -2.68
N LEU A 30 61.72 -21.16 -2.78
CA LEU A 30 63.08 -21.08 -3.33
C LEU A 30 64.07 -21.90 -2.48
N GLY A 31 64.00 -21.77 -1.16
CA GLY A 31 64.83 -22.55 -0.23
C GLY A 31 64.57 -24.05 -0.33
N LEU A 32 63.29 -24.46 -0.45
CA LEU A 32 62.92 -25.86 -0.67
C LEU A 32 63.49 -26.40 -1.99
N ILE A 33 63.42 -25.62 -3.07
CA ILE A 33 63.99 -25.99 -4.37
C ILE A 33 65.51 -26.15 -4.26
N VAL A 34 66.21 -25.22 -3.61
CA VAL A 34 67.66 -25.30 -3.42
C VAL A 34 68.05 -26.54 -2.60
N LEU A 35 67.35 -26.81 -1.50
CA LEU A 35 67.56 -28.00 -0.68
C LEU A 35 67.33 -29.30 -1.46
N LEU A 36 66.28 -29.35 -2.28
CA LEU A 36 65.99 -30.51 -3.12
C LEU A 36 67.04 -30.71 -4.21
N LEU A 37 67.55 -29.65 -4.84
CA LEU A 37 68.60 -29.74 -5.85
C LEU A 37 69.95 -30.23 -5.26
N ILE A 38 70.25 -29.90 -4.01
CA ILE A 38 71.47 -30.35 -3.29
C ILE A 38 71.31 -31.77 -2.72
N SER A 39 70.09 -32.32 -2.65
CA SER A 39 69.84 -33.65 -2.10
C SER A 39 70.40 -34.82 -2.93
N ASN A 40 70.66 -35.95 -2.27
CA ASN A 40 71.17 -37.19 -2.87
C ASN A 40 70.09 -38.05 -3.58
N LEU A 41 69.00 -37.44 -4.07
CA LEU A 41 67.85 -38.14 -4.67
C LEU A 41 68.00 -38.51 -6.16
N GLY A 42 69.22 -38.52 -6.72
CA GLY A 42 69.45 -38.89 -8.13
C GLY A 42 68.67 -38.02 -9.12
N ILE A 43 68.09 -38.61 -10.17
CA ILE A 43 67.30 -37.87 -11.20
C ILE A 43 65.98 -37.33 -10.62
N ALA A 44 65.40 -38.02 -9.63
CA ALA A 44 64.15 -37.61 -9.00
C ALA A 44 64.22 -36.22 -8.36
N ARG A 45 65.43 -35.75 -7.98
CA ARG A 45 65.62 -34.40 -7.43
C ARG A 45 65.17 -33.30 -8.39
N PHE A 46 65.40 -33.45 -9.70
CA PHE A 46 65.00 -32.46 -10.70
C PHE A 46 63.49 -32.48 -10.92
N ILE A 47 62.88 -33.68 -10.95
CA ILE A 47 61.44 -33.86 -11.10
C ILE A 47 60.69 -33.25 -9.91
N ILE A 48 61.13 -33.57 -8.69
CA ILE A 48 60.50 -33.06 -7.46
C ILE A 48 60.70 -31.54 -7.34
N SER A 49 61.88 -31.02 -7.66
CA SER A 49 62.14 -29.57 -7.67
C SER A 49 61.24 -28.83 -8.66
N PHE A 50 61.01 -29.42 -9.85
CA PHE A 50 60.10 -28.86 -10.84
C PHE A 50 58.65 -28.87 -10.35
N VAL A 51 58.20 -29.94 -9.71
CA VAL A 51 56.86 -30.01 -9.10
C VAL A 51 56.69 -28.95 -8.00
N VAL A 52 57.70 -28.78 -7.14
CA VAL A 52 57.69 -27.74 -6.09
C VAL A 52 57.67 -26.34 -6.68
N LEU A 53 58.37 -26.10 -7.79
CA LEU A 53 58.31 -24.85 -8.53
C LEU A 53 56.90 -24.59 -9.09
N VAL A 54 56.27 -25.58 -9.72
CA VAL A 54 54.90 -25.48 -10.26
C VAL A 54 53.89 -25.19 -9.15
N ILE A 55 53.99 -25.89 -8.01
CA ILE A 55 53.15 -25.64 -6.83
C ILE A 55 53.40 -24.23 -6.28
N GLY A 56 54.67 -23.81 -6.17
CA GLY A 56 55.04 -22.48 -5.72
C GLY A 56 54.44 -21.37 -6.59
N VAL A 57 54.45 -21.54 -7.92
CA VAL A 57 53.79 -20.62 -8.85
C VAL A 57 52.27 -20.62 -8.67
N MET A 58 51.66 -21.80 -8.48
CA MET A 58 50.21 -21.94 -8.28
C MET A 58 49.71 -21.17 -7.05
N PHE A 59 50.52 -21.07 -5.99
CA PHE A 59 50.18 -20.34 -4.76
C PHE A 59 49.89 -18.85 -5.00
N PHE A 60 50.51 -18.25 -6.03
CA PHE A 60 50.36 -16.83 -6.36
C PHE A 60 49.30 -16.54 -7.43
N ILE A 61 48.68 -17.59 -8.01
CA ILE A 61 47.56 -17.42 -8.94
C ILE A 61 46.35 -16.88 -8.17
N PRO A 62 45.67 -15.83 -8.67
CA PRO A 62 44.45 -15.34 -8.05
C PRO A 62 43.32 -16.35 -8.25
N PHE A 63 42.64 -16.69 -7.15
CA PHE A 63 41.44 -17.53 -7.12
C PHE A 63 40.36 -16.81 -6.31
N GLU A 64 39.22 -16.52 -6.94
CA GLU A 64 38.06 -15.82 -6.34
C GLU A 64 38.41 -14.52 -5.58
N GLY A 65 39.37 -13.77 -6.11
CA GLY A 65 39.75 -12.46 -5.58
C GLY A 65 40.85 -12.46 -4.51
N ASP A 66 41.33 -13.63 -4.10
CA ASP A 66 42.48 -13.81 -3.21
C ASP A 66 43.56 -14.69 -3.84
N LYS A 67 44.75 -14.77 -3.22
CA LYS A 67 45.81 -15.67 -3.68
C LYS A 67 45.49 -17.11 -3.27
N PHE A 68 45.80 -18.08 -4.12
CA PHE A 68 45.47 -19.49 -3.88
C PHE A 68 45.99 -20.03 -2.53
N TYR A 69 47.17 -19.57 -2.06
CA TYR A 69 47.65 -20.00 -0.74
C TYR A 69 46.75 -19.54 0.42
N MET A 70 46.06 -18.38 0.30
CA MET A 70 45.14 -17.93 1.35
C MET A 70 43.93 -18.86 1.44
N PHE A 71 43.48 -19.37 0.29
CA PHE A 71 42.42 -20.37 0.23
C PHE A 71 42.88 -21.69 0.88
N LEU A 72 44.13 -22.12 0.68
CA LEU A 72 44.70 -23.28 1.37
C LEU A 72 44.81 -23.08 2.88
N VAL A 73 45.26 -21.91 3.33
CA VAL A 73 45.30 -21.60 4.77
C VAL A 73 43.90 -21.66 5.38
N GLN A 74 42.90 -21.12 4.68
CA GLN A 74 41.51 -21.16 5.13
C GLN A 74 40.96 -22.60 5.14
N SER A 75 41.28 -23.43 4.14
CA SER A 75 40.85 -24.82 4.11
C SER A 75 41.46 -25.63 5.24
N VAL A 76 42.76 -25.43 5.53
CA VAL A 76 43.44 -26.06 6.67
C VAL A 76 42.84 -25.58 8.00
N THR A 77 42.64 -24.28 8.16
CA THR A 77 42.01 -23.71 9.38
C THR A 77 40.61 -24.29 9.61
N TYR A 78 39.84 -24.46 8.54
CA TYR A 78 38.52 -25.07 8.60
C TYR A 78 38.55 -26.54 9.03
N ILE A 79 39.58 -27.31 8.65
CA ILE A 79 39.74 -28.70 9.12
C ILE A 79 39.85 -28.76 10.65
N PHE A 80 40.50 -27.79 11.28
CA PHE A 80 40.70 -27.75 12.73
C PHE A 80 39.59 -27.01 13.49
N THR A 81 38.72 -26.27 12.80
CA THR A 81 37.58 -25.58 13.42
C THR A 81 36.45 -26.56 13.78
N VAL A 82 35.75 -26.31 14.89
CA VAL A 82 34.51 -27.02 15.26
C VAL A 82 33.43 -26.71 14.22
N LYS A 83 32.86 -27.77 13.60
CA LYS A 83 31.87 -27.62 12.52
C LYS A 83 30.43 -27.75 12.99
N LYS A 84 30.16 -28.34 14.16
CA LYS A 84 28.81 -28.66 14.63
C LYS A 84 28.61 -28.16 16.05
N TYR A 85 27.55 -27.41 16.25
CA TYR A 85 27.07 -26.93 17.53
C TYR A 85 25.64 -27.42 17.72
N SER A 86 25.32 -27.91 18.91
CA SER A 86 24.00 -28.46 19.23
C SER A 86 23.64 -28.15 20.68
N LYS A 87 22.35 -27.95 20.97
CA LYS A 87 21.84 -27.71 22.32
C LYS A 87 21.98 -28.93 23.23
N ASP A 88 21.84 -30.14 22.69
CA ASP A 88 21.89 -31.40 23.45
C ASP A 88 23.33 -31.85 23.79
N ASN A 89 24.34 -31.12 23.30
CA ASN A 89 25.74 -31.47 23.57
C ASN A 89 26.18 -31.06 24.98
N THR A 90 26.68 -32.03 25.74
CA THR A 90 27.22 -31.83 27.10
C THR A 90 28.61 -31.17 27.12
N LYS A 91 29.34 -31.19 26.00
CA LYS A 91 30.66 -30.54 25.90
C LYS A 91 30.53 -29.05 25.66
N ALA A 92 31.08 -28.24 26.57
CA ALA A 92 31.00 -26.77 26.53
C ALA A 92 31.44 -26.13 25.19
N GLN A 93 32.44 -26.70 24.51
CA GLN A 93 32.97 -26.18 23.23
C GLN A 93 32.06 -26.41 22.02
N THR A 94 31.09 -27.32 22.13
CA THR A 94 30.15 -27.68 21.04
C THR A 94 28.70 -27.40 21.43
N ASN A 95 28.48 -26.80 22.59
CA ASN A 95 27.17 -26.40 23.07
C ASN A 95 26.81 -25.05 22.46
N ILE A 96 25.58 -24.93 21.94
CA ILE A 96 25.09 -23.73 21.28
C ILE A 96 25.04 -22.52 22.24
N ASP A 97 24.70 -22.73 23.50
CA ASP A 97 24.50 -21.67 24.50
C ASP A 97 25.79 -20.88 24.75
N ASN A 98 26.95 -21.54 24.61
CA ASN A 98 28.26 -20.89 24.74
C ASN A 98 28.75 -20.23 23.44
N PHE A 99 28.15 -20.57 22.30
CA PHE A 99 28.50 -20.01 20.99
C PHE A 99 27.70 -18.75 20.67
N MET A 100 26.47 -18.63 21.16
CA MET A 100 25.61 -17.48 20.93
C MET A 100 26.05 -16.26 21.74
N PRO A 101 26.03 -15.04 21.16
CA PRO A 101 26.61 -13.85 21.81
C PRO A 101 25.71 -13.19 22.87
N PHE A 102 24.40 -13.38 22.80
CA PHE A 102 23.41 -12.77 23.70
C PHE A 102 23.06 -13.72 24.85
N LYS A 103 22.92 -13.15 26.05
CA LYS A 103 22.68 -13.89 27.30
C LYS A 103 21.23 -13.92 27.72
N ASP A 104 20.51 -12.83 27.49
CA ASP A 104 19.15 -12.64 27.98
C ASP A 104 18.44 -11.52 27.20
N ILE A 105 17.11 -11.44 27.33
CA ILE A 105 16.28 -10.34 26.86
C ILE A 105 15.49 -9.80 28.04
N LYS A 106 15.63 -8.50 28.33
CA LYS A 106 14.91 -7.86 29.43
C LYS A 106 14.80 -6.36 29.26
N ASP A 107 13.65 -5.82 29.65
CA ASP A 107 13.36 -4.38 29.66
C ASP A 107 13.48 -3.78 28.24
N ASN A 108 13.10 -4.52 27.20
CA ASN A 108 13.21 -4.19 25.78
C ASN A 108 14.66 -4.09 25.27
N PHE A 109 15.60 -4.78 25.91
CA PHE A 109 16.99 -4.85 25.48
C PHE A 109 17.48 -6.29 25.32
N ILE A 110 18.33 -6.48 24.32
CA ILE A 110 19.16 -7.68 24.19
C ILE A 110 20.41 -7.48 25.05
N ILE A 111 20.67 -8.40 25.98
CA ILE A 111 21.75 -8.30 26.95
C ILE A 111 22.96 -9.13 26.50
N TYR A 112 24.13 -8.49 26.45
CA TYR A 112 25.41 -9.12 26.12
C TYR A 112 26.38 -9.03 27.31
N ASN A 113 27.59 -9.58 27.11
CA ASN A 113 28.69 -9.42 28.06
C ASN A 113 29.24 -7.98 28.04
N GLY A 114 28.71 -7.14 28.93
CA GLY A 114 29.21 -5.79 29.18
C GLY A 114 28.60 -4.70 28.29
N TYR A 115 27.58 -5.02 27.49
CA TYR A 115 26.85 -4.05 26.67
C TYR A 115 25.43 -4.54 26.35
N PHE A 116 24.62 -3.67 25.75
CA PHE A 116 23.22 -3.89 25.43
C PHE A 116 22.94 -3.57 23.97
N ALA A 117 21.84 -4.10 23.43
CA ALA A 117 21.28 -3.64 22.16
C ALA A 117 19.81 -3.29 22.30
N GLY A 118 19.40 -2.17 21.69
CA GLY A 118 18.01 -1.84 21.45
C GLY A 118 17.69 -1.98 19.97
N VAL A 119 16.45 -2.38 19.66
CA VAL A 119 16.01 -2.66 18.29
C VAL A 119 14.79 -1.80 17.97
N LEU A 120 14.88 -1.08 16.86
CA LEU A 120 13.79 -0.30 16.30
C LEU A 120 13.30 -0.95 15.01
N GLN A 121 12.03 -1.34 14.95
CA GLN A 121 11.39 -1.73 13.69
C GLN A 121 10.95 -0.49 12.93
N ILE A 122 11.21 -0.47 11.62
CA ILE A 122 10.90 0.65 10.74
C ILE A 122 9.98 0.15 9.63
N ASP A 123 8.81 0.78 9.50
CA ASP A 123 7.87 0.44 8.44
C ASP A 123 8.30 1.09 7.12
N PRO A 124 8.22 0.36 5.99
CA PRO A 124 8.60 0.90 4.70
C PRO A 124 7.57 1.91 4.19
N ARG A 125 8.01 2.79 3.29
CA ARG A 125 7.17 3.78 2.61
C ARG A 125 7.49 3.81 1.12
N GLU A 126 6.51 4.19 0.30
CA GLU A 126 6.76 4.51 -1.10
C GLU A 126 7.66 5.75 -1.21
N PHE A 127 8.83 5.58 -1.83
CA PHE A 127 9.87 6.61 -1.93
C PHE A 127 10.10 7.04 -3.37
N SER A 128 9.85 6.15 -4.34
CA SER A 128 10.18 6.37 -5.75
C SER A 128 9.33 7.48 -6.39
N LEU A 129 8.11 7.69 -5.90
CA LEU A 129 7.18 8.72 -6.38
C LEU A 129 7.46 10.12 -5.81
N LEU A 130 8.41 10.26 -4.87
CA LEU A 130 8.75 11.56 -4.30
C LEU A 130 9.68 12.35 -5.22
N SER A 131 9.49 13.67 -5.29
CA SER A 131 10.44 14.58 -5.94
C SER A 131 11.85 14.44 -5.35
N GLU A 132 12.89 14.64 -6.17
CA GLU A 132 14.29 14.55 -5.72
C GLU A 132 14.59 15.43 -4.49
N TYR A 133 14.00 16.62 -4.40
CA TYR A 133 14.12 17.50 -3.22
C TYR A 133 13.64 16.81 -1.93
N ARG A 134 12.41 16.27 -1.92
CA ARG A 134 11.86 15.52 -0.77
C ARG A 134 12.66 14.26 -0.46
N GLN A 135 13.13 13.55 -1.48
CA GLN A 135 13.99 12.39 -1.31
C GLN A 135 15.29 12.76 -0.58
N ASN A 136 15.96 13.83 -1.02
CA ASN A 136 17.18 14.33 -0.37
C ASN A 136 16.90 14.79 1.06
N GLN A 137 15.78 15.46 1.31
CA GLN A 137 15.37 15.85 2.65
C GLN A 137 15.25 14.63 3.59
N MET A 138 14.49 13.60 3.17
CA MET A 138 14.32 12.37 3.96
C MET A 138 15.65 11.63 4.20
N ILE A 139 16.53 11.60 3.20
CA ILE A 139 17.82 10.91 3.31
C ILE A 139 18.81 11.72 4.14
N ASP A 140 19.11 12.96 3.78
CA ASP A 140 20.25 13.71 4.31
C ASP A 140 19.91 14.41 5.65
N GLU A 141 18.70 14.98 5.77
CA GLU A 141 18.27 15.72 6.96
C GLU A 141 17.65 14.81 8.03
N ASN A 142 16.80 13.85 7.63
CA ASN A 142 16.11 12.99 8.59
C ASN A 142 16.93 11.73 8.92
N PHE A 143 17.06 10.79 7.98
CA PHE A 143 17.76 9.53 8.26
C PHE A 143 19.26 9.76 8.49
N GLY A 144 19.87 10.70 7.77
CA GLY A 144 21.27 11.10 7.96
C GLY A 144 21.55 11.68 9.35
N LYS A 145 20.57 12.35 9.98
CA LYS A 145 20.70 12.83 11.36
C LYS A 145 20.82 11.65 12.33
N ILE A 146 19.95 10.65 12.20
CA ILE A 146 19.99 9.42 13.02
C ILE A 146 21.34 8.72 12.85
N ILE A 147 21.83 8.60 11.61
CA ILE A 147 23.15 7.99 11.35
C ILE A 147 24.28 8.75 12.03
N ARG A 148 24.25 10.09 12.03
CA ARG A 148 25.30 10.94 12.65
C ARG A 148 25.28 10.90 14.19
N GLU A 149 24.16 10.55 14.81
CA GLU A 149 24.08 10.36 16.27
C GLU A 149 24.86 9.12 16.76
N ILE A 150 25.08 8.14 15.86
CA ILE A 150 25.90 6.95 16.14
C ILE A 150 27.37 7.37 16.23
N SER A 151 27.88 7.56 17.45
CA SER A 151 29.21 8.12 17.70
C SER A 151 30.10 7.23 18.59
N ASN A 152 31.42 7.26 18.34
CA ASN A 152 32.61 6.73 19.07
C ASN A 152 32.53 5.44 19.92
N LYS A 153 31.47 5.22 20.71
CA LYS A 153 31.22 4.03 21.53
C LYS A 153 30.00 3.23 21.06
N THR A 154 29.13 3.84 20.27
CA THR A 154 27.92 3.21 19.75
C THR A 154 28.22 2.55 18.41
N ARG A 155 27.75 1.31 18.22
CA ARG A 155 27.73 0.63 16.92
C ARG A 155 26.29 0.46 16.49
N ALA A 156 26.07 0.28 15.19
CA ALA A 156 24.74 -0.02 14.68
C ALA A 156 24.77 -1.11 13.62
N SER A 157 23.65 -1.80 13.46
CA SER A 157 23.42 -2.67 12.32
C SER A 157 22.05 -2.35 11.71
N LEU A 158 22.01 -2.21 10.39
CA LEU A 158 20.77 -2.19 9.63
C LEU A 158 20.48 -3.61 9.17
N VAL A 159 19.36 -4.16 9.61
CA VAL A 159 19.01 -5.57 9.41
C VAL A 159 17.69 -5.66 8.66
N LYS A 160 17.66 -6.47 7.61
CA LYS A 160 16.43 -6.91 6.94
C LYS A 160 16.28 -8.40 7.09
N ILE A 161 15.09 -8.82 7.49
CA ILE A 161 14.63 -10.21 7.53
C ILE A 161 13.29 -10.32 6.82
N ASP A 162 13.01 -11.47 6.23
CA ASP A 162 11.70 -11.77 5.67
C ASP A 162 10.83 -12.43 6.76
N ARG A 163 9.79 -11.73 7.23
CA ARG A 163 8.82 -12.27 8.20
C ARG A 163 7.57 -12.74 7.51
N LYS A 164 6.92 -13.77 8.04
CA LYS A 164 5.63 -14.24 7.53
C LYS A 164 4.55 -13.22 7.90
N LEU A 165 3.70 -12.85 6.96
CA LEU A 165 2.53 -12.02 7.25
C LEU A 165 1.52 -12.82 8.06
N SER A 166 1.07 -12.26 9.18
CA SER A 166 -0.06 -12.80 9.95
C SER A 166 -1.35 -12.12 9.53
N PHE A 167 -2.39 -12.91 9.24
CA PHE A 167 -3.72 -12.39 8.89
C PHE A 167 -4.77 -12.60 9.99
N GLU A 168 -4.35 -12.97 11.20
CA GLU A 168 -5.26 -13.33 12.29
C GLU A 168 -6.13 -12.19 12.77
N LYS A 169 -5.56 -10.98 12.84
CA LYS A 169 -6.29 -9.77 13.17
C LYS A 169 -7.49 -9.58 12.23
N TYR A 170 -7.31 -9.84 10.93
CA TYR A 170 -8.40 -9.78 9.95
C TYR A 170 -9.42 -10.89 10.15
N VAL A 171 -8.99 -12.12 10.48
CA VAL A 171 -9.91 -13.23 10.78
C VAL A 171 -10.81 -12.89 11.97
N ILE A 172 -10.23 -12.37 13.06
CA ILE A 172 -10.98 -11.97 14.26
C ILE A 172 -11.97 -10.85 13.91
N GLU A 173 -11.56 -9.87 13.12
CA GLU A 173 -12.42 -8.77 12.69
C GLU A 173 -13.58 -9.25 11.80
N GLU A 174 -13.33 -10.15 10.86
CA GLU A 174 -14.36 -10.72 9.98
C GLU A 174 -15.38 -11.57 10.77
N GLU A 175 -14.94 -12.36 11.77
CA GLU A 175 -15.88 -13.08 12.65
C GLU A 175 -16.74 -12.11 13.47
N LYS A 176 -16.17 -11.00 13.96
CA LYS A 176 -16.95 -9.95 14.64
C LYS A 176 -17.99 -9.32 13.71
N LYS A 177 -17.62 -9.00 12.46
CA LYS A 177 -18.58 -8.47 11.46
C LYS A 177 -19.72 -9.45 11.20
N LYS A 178 -19.42 -10.75 11.15
CA LYS A 178 -20.42 -11.81 10.99
C LYS A 178 -21.38 -11.86 12.18
N GLU A 179 -20.89 -11.79 13.41
CA GLU A 179 -21.74 -11.70 14.62
C GLU A 179 -22.67 -10.49 14.59
N ASP A 180 -22.15 -9.32 14.18
CA ASP A 180 -22.95 -8.10 14.07
C ASP A 180 -24.08 -8.24 13.02
N LEU A 181 -23.86 -8.96 11.92
CA LEU A 181 -24.93 -9.28 10.96
C LEU A 181 -25.99 -10.23 11.54
N TYR A 182 -25.60 -11.22 12.34
CA TYR A 182 -26.57 -12.08 13.03
C TYR A 182 -27.44 -11.29 14.01
N ARG A 183 -26.87 -10.33 14.76
CA ARG A 183 -27.65 -9.44 15.65
C ARG A 183 -28.67 -8.61 14.88
N LEU A 184 -28.33 -8.12 13.68
CA LEU A 184 -29.28 -7.39 12.83
C LEU A 184 -30.41 -8.28 12.33
N PHE A 185 -30.10 -9.53 12.00
CA PHE A 185 -31.11 -10.52 11.62
C PHE A 185 -32.06 -10.84 12.79
N GLU A 186 -31.53 -11.04 14.00
CA GLU A 186 -32.34 -11.28 15.21
C GLU A 186 -33.30 -10.11 15.51
N ASN A 187 -32.88 -8.88 15.18
CA ASN A 187 -33.70 -7.68 15.31
C ASN A 187 -34.68 -7.46 14.14
N ASN A 188 -34.79 -8.39 13.19
CA ASN A 188 -35.61 -8.28 11.97
C ASN A 188 -35.23 -7.13 11.01
N GLU A 189 -34.00 -6.63 11.09
CA GLU A 189 -33.49 -5.55 10.22
C GLU A 189 -32.79 -6.08 8.96
N LEU A 190 -32.67 -7.40 8.84
CA LEU A 190 -32.03 -8.07 7.71
C LEU A 190 -32.84 -9.32 7.33
N SER A 191 -33.01 -9.57 6.03
CA SER A 191 -33.68 -10.79 5.57
C SER A 191 -32.73 -12.01 5.65
N LYS A 192 -33.29 -13.23 5.76
CA LYS A 192 -32.49 -14.46 5.75
C LYS A 192 -31.63 -14.58 4.48
N LYS A 193 -32.18 -14.17 3.32
CA LYS A 193 -31.47 -14.22 2.04
C LYS A 193 -30.27 -13.26 2.01
N GLU A 194 -30.42 -12.06 2.57
CA GLU A 194 -29.30 -11.11 2.73
C GLU A 194 -28.25 -11.61 3.72
N LEU A 195 -28.68 -12.26 4.81
CA LEU A 195 -27.74 -12.81 5.80
C LEU A 195 -26.89 -13.90 5.16
N ASP A 196 -27.53 -14.86 4.49
CA ASP A 196 -26.87 -15.99 3.86
C ASP A 196 -25.88 -15.52 2.76
N SER A 197 -26.25 -14.51 1.97
CA SER A 197 -25.37 -13.98 0.91
C SER A 197 -24.16 -13.24 1.48
N ARG A 198 -24.36 -12.37 2.48
CA ARG A 198 -23.27 -11.58 3.11
C ARG A 198 -22.31 -12.47 3.91
N THR A 199 -22.84 -13.40 4.70
CA THR A 199 -22.02 -14.31 5.50
C THR A 199 -21.20 -15.27 4.64
N LYS A 200 -21.69 -15.68 3.46
CA LYS A 200 -20.89 -16.43 2.48
C LYS A 200 -19.62 -15.68 2.06
N ILE A 201 -19.74 -14.37 1.76
CA ILE A 201 -18.59 -13.52 1.41
C ILE A 201 -17.60 -13.43 2.57
N ILE A 202 -18.10 -13.22 3.80
CA ILE A 202 -17.25 -13.13 5.01
C ILE A 202 -16.52 -14.46 5.26
N ASN A 203 -17.22 -15.59 5.19
CA ASN A 203 -16.61 -16.91 5.39
C ASN A 203 -15.53 -17.21 4.34
N ASP A 204 -15.75 -16.80 3.08
CA ASP A 204 -14.78 -16.93 2.00
C ASP A 204 -13.53 -16.06 2.22
N ARG A 205 -13.69 -14.85 2.76
CA ARG A 205 -12.56 -14.02 3.21
C ARG A 205 -11.80 -14.66 4.36
N ILE A 206 -12.49 -15.13 5.40
CA ILE A 206 -11.87 -15.85 6.52
C ILE A 206 -11.05 -17.04 6.02
N ARG A 207 -11.61 -17.81 5.08
CA ARG A 207 -10.90 -18.92 4.44
C ARG A 207 -9.65 -18.43 3.70
N THR A 208 -9.76 -17.35 2.94
CA THR A 208 -8.63 -16.75 2.21
C THR A 208 -7.52 -16.33 3.17
N TYR A 209 -7.84 -15.61 4.25
CA TYR A 209 -6.86 -15.20 5.27
C TYR A 209 -6.19 -16.40 5.95
N LYS A 210 -6.94 -17.46 6.27
CA LYS A 210 -6.39 -18.70 6.83
C LYS A 210 -5.44 -19.39 5.86
N THR A 211 -5.83 -19.54 4.59
CA THR A 211 -4.96 -20.11 3.55
C THR A 211 -3.68 -19.29 3.34
N LEU A 212 -3.77 -17.95 3.36
CA LEU A 212 -2.60 -17.06 3.29
C LEU A 212 -1.69 -17.13 4.53
N THR A 213 -2.20 -17.63 5.66
CA THR A 213 -1.44 -17.80 6.89
C THR A 213 -0.79 -19.18 6.97
N ASP A 214 -1.57 -20.24 6.68
CA ASP A 214 -1.18 -21.63 6.95
C ASP A 214 -0.63 -22.36 5.70
N ASP A 215 -1.31 -22.24 4.55
CA ASP A 215 -1.02 -23.05 3.36
C ASP A 215 0.01 -22.40 2.43
N THR A 216 -0.12 -21.09 2.21
CA THR A 216 0.73 -20.30 1.30
C THR A 216 1.22 -19.03 1.99
N PRO A 217 2.08 -19.15 3.01
CA PRO A 217 2.54 -18.01 3.79
C PRO A 217 3.32 -17.03 2.91
N ILE A 218 2.86 -15.78 2.88
CA ILE A 218 3.55 -14.69 2.19
C ILE A 218 4.54 -14.07 3.16
N THR A 219 5.80 -13.97 2.74
CA THR A 219 6.84 -13.30 3.52
C THR A 219 7.02 -11.86 3.06
N LYS A 220 7.05 -10.90 3.99
CA LYS A 220 7.32 -9.49 3.73
C LYS A 220 8.68 -9.09 4.32
N PRO A 221 9.48 -8.27 3.60
CA PRO A 221 10.70 -7.72 4.15
C PRO A 221 10.37 -6.77 5.31
N THR A 222 10.99 -7.00 6.47
CA THR A 222 10.89 -6.16 7.65
C THR A 222 12.26 -5.60 8.01
N TYR A 223 12.30 -4.31 8.34
CA TYR A 223 13.53 -3.55 8.52
C TYR A 223 13.75 -3.18 9.97
N TYR A 224 14.98 -3.30 10.43
CA TYR A 224 15.36 -3.04 11.81
C TYR A 224 16.64 -2.22 11.87
N LEU A 225 16.65 -1.21 12.72
CA LEU A 225 17.85 -0.52 13.17
C LEU A 225 18.22 -1.03 14.56
N VAL A 226 19.38 -1.67 14.67
CA VAL A 226 19.90 -2.20 15.93
C VAL A 226 21.02 -1.30 16.41
N ILE A 227 20.91 -0.78 17.64
CA ILE A 227 21.91 0.11 18.25
C ILE A 227 22.56 -0.61 19.43
N TYR A 228 23.89 -0.64 19.46
CA TYR A 228 24.68 -1.29 20.50
C TYR A 228 25.47 -0.29 21.35
N ASP A 229 25.15 -0.17 22.63
CA ASP A 229 25.86 0.68 23.59
C ASP A 229 26.14 -0.03 24.93
N GLU A 230 27.13 0.45 25.69
CA GLU A 230 27.32 0.02 27.09
C GLU A 230 26.27 0.65 28.00
N ASN A 231 25.72 1.81 27.61
CA ASN A 231 24.73 2.55 28.36
C ASN A 231 23.33 2.45 27.73
N LYS A 232 22.38 1.82 28.43
CA LYS A 232 20.96 1.72 28.02
C LYS A 232 20.31 3.08 27.73
N ASN A 233 20.66 4.13 28.48
CA ASN A 233 20.08 5.47 28.29
C ASN A 233 20.51 6.10 26.96
N ALA A 234 21.75 5.86 26.54
CA ALA A 234 22.25 6.35 25.25
C ALA A 234 21.50 5.69 24.09
N ILE A 235 21.25 4.37 24.19
CA ILE A 235 20.44 3.63 23.21
C ILE A 235 19.03 4.22 23.15
N ASN A 236 18.35 4.36 24.29
CA ASN A 236 16.99 4.87 24.32
C ASN A 236 16.87 6.28 23.76
N SER A 237 17.83 7.16 24.02
CA SER A 237 17.85 8.51 23.43
C SER A 237 17.86 8.43 21.91
N ILE A 238 18.81 7.69 21.32
CA ILE A 238 18.95 7.55 19.87
C ILE A 238 17.69 6.94 19.24
N LEU A 239 17.12 5.89 19.87
CA LEU A 239 15.92 5.24 19.34
C LEU A 239 14.68 6.14 19.43
N THR A 240 14.56 6.92 20.51
CA THR A 240 13.45 7.87 20.68
C THR A 240 13.54 9.02 19.68
N ASP A 241 14.75 9.58 19.50
CA ASP A 241 15.01 10.63 18.51
C ASP A 241 14.77 10.13 17.08
N ALA A 242 15.11 8.86 16.80
CA ALA A 242 14.79 8.20 15.54
C ALA A 242 13.28 8.08 15.30
N ILE A 243 12.50 7.68 16.31
CA ILE A 243 11.03 7.59 16.21
C ILE A 243 10.43 8.95 15.84
N TYR A 244 10.79 10.02 16.57
CA TYR A 244 10.29 11.37 16.27
C TYR A 244 10.69 11.83 14.87
N THR A 245 11.91 11.50 14.44
CA THR A 245 12.41 11.85 13.12
C THR A 245 11.66 11.12 12.01
N PHE A 246 11.36 9.82 12.16
CA PHE A 246 10.56 9.04 11.22
C PHE A 246 9.09 9.49 11.19
N GLN A 247 8.51 9.78 12.36
CA GLN A 247 7.14 10.28 12.45
C GLN A 247 6.97 11.63 11.72
N GLY A 248 7.96 12.52 11.85
CA GLY A 248 7.99 13.81 11.14
C GLY A 248 7.98 13.70 9.61
N ILE A 249 8.44 12.56 9.07
CA ILE A 249 8.41 12.23 7.63
C ILE A 249 7.35 11.18 7.29
N GLY A 250 6.32 11.01 8.13
CA GLY A 250 5.19 10.11 7.84
C GLY A 250 5.57 8.62 7.76
N MET A 251 6.61 8.19 8.47
CA MET A 251 6.97 6.79 8.63
C MET A 251 6.72 6.35 10.07
N SER A 252 6.06 5.20 10.25
CA SER A 252 5.90 4.57 11.56
C SER A 252 7.14 3.76 11.92
N SER A 253 7.51 3.82 13.20
CA SER A 253 8.57 3.00 13.79
C SER A 253 8.29 2.84 15.28
N HIS A 254 8.72 1.72 15.86
CA HIS A 254 8.58 1.45 17.29
C HIS A 254 9.73 0.58 17.81
N ILE A 255 10.02 0.73 19.10
CA ILE A 255 11.00 -0.10 19.80
C ILE A 255 10.34 -1.44 20.11
N LEU A 256 11.05 -2.54 19.81
CA LEU A 256 10.52 -3.88 20.04
C LEU A 256 10.42 -4.20 21.53
N ASP A 257 9.33 -4.84 21.93
CA ASP A 257 9.19 -5.40 23.28
C ASP A 257 9.97 -6.72 23.46
N ASP A 258 10.00 -7.26 24.69
CA ASP A 258 10.74 -8.51 24.98
C ASP A 258 10.29 -9.72 24.12
N LYS A 259 9.00 -9.81 23.77
CA LYS A 259 8.46 -10.90 22.94
C LYS A 259 8.80 -10.69 21.47
N GLU A 260 8.63 -9.46 20.98
CA GLU A 260 8.99 -9.08 19.61
C GLU A 260 10.49 -9.21 19.37
N LEU A 261 11.33 -8.87 20.35
CA LEU A 261 12.78 -9.10 20.32
C LEU A 261 13.11 -10.57 20.17
N ALA A 262 12.45 -11.45 20.91
CA ALA A 262 12.64 -12.89 20.82
C ALA A 262 12.28 -13.41 19.41
N VAL A 263 11.16 -12.97 18.85
CA VAL A 263 10.73 -13.30 17.48
C VAL A 263 11.74 -12.77 16.46
N PHE A 264 12.18 -11.51 16.59
CA PHE A 264 13.20 -10.90 15.73
C PHE A 264 14.52 -11.69 15.74
N ILE A 265 15.01 -12.09 16.93
CA ILE A 265 16.23 -12.88 17.04
C ILE A 265 16.02 -14.28 16.44
N LYS A 266 14.86 -14.92 16.64
CA LYS A 266 14.57 -16.24 16.07
C LYS A 266 14.61 -16.22 14.54
N TYR A 267 13.99 -15.21 13.91
CA TYR A 267 14.04 -14.99 12.46
C TYR A 267 15.45 -14.74 11.91
N ASN A 268 16.41 -14.32 12.74
CA ASN A 268 17.79 -14.20 12.31
C ASN A 268 18.46 -15.57 12.05
N TYR A 269 17.88 -16.67 12.53
CA TYR A 269 18.42 -18.03 12.41
C TYR A 269 17.58 -18.94 11.53
N THR A 270 16.26 -18.94 11.73
CA THR A 270 15.34 -19.80 10.97
C THR A 270 14.01 -19.11 10.74
N SER A 271 13.38 -19.37 9.60
CA SER A 271 12.00 -18.94 9.31
C SER A 271 10.98 -20.06 9.54
N ASN A 272 11.44 -21.25 9.93
CA ASN A 272 10.64 -22.45 10.16
C ASN A 272 10.21 -22.57 11.63
N PHE A 273 9.41 -21.62 12.09
CA PHE A 273 8.74 -21.65 13.39
C PHE A 273 7.37 -20.98 13.30
N ASN A 274 6.57 -21.14 14.36
CA ASN A 274 5.31 -20.44 14.52
C ASN A 274 5.49 -19.28 15.49
N GLU A 275 5.17 -18.04 15.08
CA GLU A 275 5.30 -16.87 15.95
C GLU A 275 4.42 -17.02 17.22
N LYS A 276 3.30 -17.75 17.16
CA LYS A 276 2.37 -17.99 18.29
C LYS A 276 2.99 -18.70 19.48
N ASP A 277 4.05 -19.47 19.26
CA ASP A 277 4.71 -20.19 20.34
C ASP A 277 5.12 -19.19 21.46
N ILE A 278 5.41 -17.94 21.09
CA ILE A 278 5.76 -16.86 22.02
C ILE A 278 4.67 -16.47 23.02
N GLU A 279 3.39 -16.70 22.71
CA GLU A 279 2.29 -16.30 23.57
C GLU A 279 2.16 -17.19 24.81
N VAL A 280 2.61 -18.45 24.68
CA VAL A 280 2.50 -19.49 25.70
C VAL A 280 3.79 -19.66 26.51
N LEU A 281 4.91 -19.17 26.01
CA LEU A 281 6.23 -19.33 26.64
C LEU A 281 6.40 -18.49 27.90
N SER A 282 6.97 -19.09 28.95
CA SER A 282 7.41 -18.35 30.12
C SER A 282 8.73 -17.61 29.85
N PRO A 283 9.05 -16.52 30.57
CA PRO A 283 10.31 -15.78 30.40
C PRO A 283 11.57 -16.66 30.54
N GLN A 284 11.50 -17.74 31.32
CA GLN A 284 12.62 -18.67 31.54
C GLN A 284 12.86 -19.60 30.33
N GLU A 285 11.81 -19.88 29.55
CA GLU A 285 11.89 -20.75 28.37
C GLU A 285 12.25 -19.98 27.10
N LEU A 286 12.07 -18.65 27.11
CA LEU A 286 12.27 -17.73 25.99
C LEU A 286 13.65 -17.88 25.34
N MET A 287 14.71 -17.79 26.13
CA MET A 287 16.09 -17.90 25.64
C MET A 287 16.37 -19.24 24.99
N SER A 288 15.81 -20.30 25.58
CA SER A 288 15.95 -21.66 25.10
C SER A 288 15.23 -21.88 23.76
N TRP A 289 14.15 -21.13 23.51
CA TRP A 289 13.38 -21.15 22.25
C TRP A 289 14.07 -20.32 21.16
N ILE A 290 14.67 -19.18 21.52
CA ILE A 290 15.37 -18.29 20.60
C ILE A 290 16.60 -18.96 19.98
N TYR A 291 17.40 -19.66 20.78
CA TYR A 291 18.62 -20.28 20.28
C TYR A 291 18.31 -21.36 19.21
N PRO A 292 19.13 -21.45 18.15
CA PRO A 292 19.01 -22.55 17.20
C PRO A 292 19.35 -23.87 17.90
N GLN A 293 18.64 -24.93 17.53
CA GLN A 293 18.87 -26.27 18.07
C GLN A 293 20.19 -26.84 17.56
N ASN A 294 20.47 -26.66 16.27
CA ASN A 294 21.67 -27.19 15.61
C ASN A 294 22.22 -26.21 14.58
N VAL A 295 23.53 -25.99 14.63
CA VAL A 295 24.28 -25.22 13.60
C VAL A 295 25.43 -26.06 13.07
N GLU A 296 25.43 -26.32 11.77
CA GLU A 296 26.48 -27.04 11.06
C GLU A 296 27.13 -26.16 9.98
N PHE A 297 28.44 -25.95 10.09
CA PHE A 297 29.24 -25.24 9.09
C PHE A 297 29.79 -26.24 8.06
N LYS A 298 29.39 -26.06 6.80
CA LYS A 298 29.96 -26.75 5.63
C LYS A 298 31.02 -25.87 4.96
N PRO A 299 31.81 -26.39 4.00
CA PRO A 299 32.79 -25.57 3.29
C PRO A 299 32.22 -24.38 2.52
N ARG A 300 30.94 -24.46 2.10
CA ARG A 300 30.29 -23.50 1.19
C ARG A 300 28.97 -22.93 1.71
N SER A 301 28.44 -23.50 2.77
CA SER A 301 27.10 -23.21 3.30
C SER A 301 27.08 -23.41 4.81
N THR A 302 26.06 -22.87 5.45
CA THR A 302 25.73 -23.16 6.84
C THR A 302 24.37 -23.83 6.88
N ILE A 303 24.19 -24.81 7.76
CA ILE A 303 22.88 -25.39 8.06
C ILE A 303 22.49 -24.93 9.45
N VAL A 304 21.32 -24.32 9.57
CA VAL A 304 20.74 -23.88 10.84
C VAL A 304 19.37 -24.53 10.96
N ASP A 305 19.17 -25.35 11.99
CA ASP A 305 17.90 -26.07 12.24
C ASP A 305 17.34 -26.83 11.02
N GLY A 306 18.25 -27.37 10.19
CA GLY A 306 17.92 -28.11 8.97
C GLY A 306 17.82 -27.27 7.70
N GLU A 307 17.79 -25.93 7.81
CA GLU A 307 17.75 -25.01 6.68
C GLU A 307 19.17 -24.68 6.19
N GLU A 308 19.45 -24.92 4.91
CA GLU A 308 20.76 -24.59 4.32
C GLU A 308 20.77 -23.15 3.79
N CYS A 309 21.73 -22.35 4.26
CA CYS A 309 21.91 -20.96 3.87
C CYS A 309 23.32 -20.66 3.34
N TYR A 310 23.41 -19.62 2.50
CA TYR A 310 24.66 -19.14 1.90
C TYR A 310 24.90 -17.68 2.26
N THR A 311 25.93 -17.42 3.07
CA THR A 311 26.32 -16.05 3.41
C THR A 311 27.37 -15.53 2.42
N LEU A 312 27.03 -14.47 1.71
CA LEU A 312 27.89 -13.70 0.81
C LEU A 312 28.25 -12.36 1.46
N SER A 313 29.43 -11.85 1.13
CA SER A 313 29.91 -10.55 1.61
C SER A 313 30.14 -9.61 0.42
N VAL A 314 29.80 -8.33 0.58
CA VAL A 314 30.12 -7.30 -0.42
C VAL A 314 31.60 -6.95 -0.31
N LYS A 315 32.33 -7.10 -1.41
CA LYS A 315 33.75 -6.75 -1.51
C LYS A 315 33.95 -5.36 -2.09
N ASN A 316 33.24 -5.04 -3.16
CA ASN A 316 33.30 -3.74 -3.81
C ASN A 316 31.92 -3.12 -3.93
N PHE A 317 31.88 -1.81 -3.65
CA PHE A 317 30.74 -0.92 -3.82
C PHE A 317 30.94 -0.09 -5.09
N PRO A 318 29.86 0.32 -5.78
CA PRO A 318 29.93 1.29 -6.87
C PRO A 318 30.51 2.63 -6.36
N ILE A 319 31.18 3.38 -7.23
CA ILE A 319 31.82 4.66 -6.86
C ILE A 319 30.78 5.74 -6.58
N THR A 320 29.71 5.75 -7.37
CA THR A 320 28.59 6.67 -7.22
C THR A 320 27.31 5.90 -6.94
N VAL A 321 26.49 6.43 -6.04
CA VAL A 321 25.19 5.87 -5.67
C VAL A 321 24.09 6.92 -5.77
N LEU A 322 22.89 6.43 -6.09
CA LEU A 322 21.65 7.21 -6.13
C LEU A 322 21.02 7.29 -4.73
N ASN A 323 19.91 8.01 -4.63
CA ASN A 323 19.02 7.96 -3.47
C ASN A 323 18.45 6.54 -3.30
N ALA A 324 18.29 6.10 -2.05
CA ALA A 324 17.73 4.79 -1.69
C ALA A 324 18.38 3.60 -2.43
N TRP A 325 19.71 3.62 -2.58
CA TRP A 325 20.44 2.56 -3.31
C TRP A 325 20.31 1.18 -2.65
N GLY A 326 19.95 1.12 -1.36
CA GLY A 326 19.65 -0.10 -0.64
C GLY A 326 18.32 -0.75 -1.04
N TYR A 327 17.40 -0.04 -1.68
CA TYR A 327 16.07 -0.53 -2.05
C TYR A 327 16.14 -1.91 -2.73
N LYS A 328 16.87 -2.04 -3.83
CA LYS A 328 16.89 -3.27 -4.62
C LYS A 328 17.62 -4.44 -3.94
N ILE A 329 18.65 -4.15 -3.14
CA ILE A 329 19.47 -5.19 -2.51
C ILE A 329 18.88 -5.68 -1.18
N PHE A 330 18.17 -4.82 -0.44
CA PHE A 330 17.47 -5.21 0.79
C PHE A 330 16.13 -5.89 0.50
N ASN A 331 15.43 -5.55 -0.59
CA ASN A 331 14.13 -6.14 -0.94
C ASN A 331 14.21 -7.48 -1.70
N ILE A 332 15.38 -8.11 -1.81
CA ILE A 332 15.48 -9.42 -2.45
C ILE A 332 14.75 -10.46 -1.60
N PRO A 333 13.76 -11.20 -2.13
CA PRO A 333 13.03 -12.22 -1.38
C PRO A 333 13.93 -13.39 -0.94
N ASN A 334 13.56 -14.05 0.16
CA ASN A 334 14.27 -15.19 0.75
C ASN A 334 15.71 -14.86 1.15
N THR A 335 15.93 -13.62 1.60
CA THR A 335 17.27 -13.19 2.03
C THR A 335 17.23 -12.44 3.35
N LYS A 336 18.27 -12.64 4.16
CA LYS A 336 18.61 -11.77 5.28
C LYS A 336 19.75 -10.87 4.87
N VAL A 337 19.60 -9.56 5.08
CA VAL A 337 20.66 -8.58 4.81
C VAL A 337 21.07 -7.94 6.13
N VAL A 338 22.38 -7.92 6.40
CA VAL A 338 22.96 -7.31 7.59
C VAL A 338 24.04 -6.33 7.14
N MET A 339 23.84 -5.05 7.46
CA MET A 339 24.80 -3.98 7.22
C MET A 339 25.31 -3.46 8.57
N ASN A 340 26.54 -3.81 8.92
CA ASN A 340 27.18 -3.35 10.15
C ASN A 340 27.82 -1.97 9.93
N LEU A 341 27.61 -1.07 10.88
CA LEU A 341 28.10 0.31 10.89
C LEU A 341 28.97 0.53 12.12
N GLU A 342 30.24 0.83 11.88
CA GLU A 342 31.21 1.18 12.92
C GLU A 342 31.73 2.61 12.70
N PRO A 343 31.43 3.59 13.57
CA PRO A 343 31.94 4.94 13.41
C PRO A 343 33.46 4.97 13.64
N PHE A 344 34.19 5.64 12.74
CA PHE A 344 35.59 5.96 12.94
C PHE A 344 35.74 7.25 13.74
N GLU A 345 36.66 7.23 14.71
CA GLU A 345 37.11 8.46 15.36
C GLU A 345 37.72 9.41 14.31
N LYS A 346 37.24 10.66 14.25
CA LYS A 346 37.59 11.64 13.21
C LYS A 346 39.11 11.78 12.98
N GLY A 347 39.89 11.87 14.05
CA GLY A 347 41.36 11.97 13.96
C GLY A 347 42.05 10.69 13.47
N LYS A 348 41.46 9.51 13.68
CA LYS A 348 41.95 8.24 13.10
C LYS A 348 41.54 8.12 11.62
N ALA A 349 40.33 8.55 11.28
CA ALA A 349 39.81 8.55 9.92
C ALA A 349 40.66 9.41 8.98
N ILE A 350 40.97 10.65 9.37
CA ILE A 350 41.83 11.57 8.59
C ILE A 350 43.19 10.93 8.33
N ARG A 351 43.88 10.45 9.38
CA ARG A 351 45.18 9.79 9.25
C ARG A 351 45.15 8.53 8.37
N MET A 352 44.05 7.78 8.40
CA MET A 352 43.85 6.61 7.54
C MET A 352 43.72 7.01 6.07
N ILE A 353 42.95 8.06 5.78
CA ILE A 353 42.78 8.58 4.42
C ILE A 353 44.10 9.15 3.90
N ASP A 354 44.79 9.98 4.68
CA ASP A 354 46.09 10.56 4.29
C ASP A 354 47.10 9.47 3.91
N ARG A 355 47.21 8.42 4.74
CA ARG A 355 48.08 7.26 4.45
C ARG A 355 47.68 6.58 3.14
N SER A 356 46.37 6.40 2.91
CA SER A 356 45.85 5.76 1.70
C SER A 356 46.16 6.58 0.45
N VAL A 357 46.01 7.91 0.52
CA VAL A 357 46.34 8.83 -0.57
C VAL A 357 47.83 8.78 -0.89
N GLN A 358 48.69 8.82 0.14
CA GLN A 358 50.15 8.71 -0.03
C GLN A 358 50.54 7.38 -0.70
N GLU A 359 49.97 6.26 -0.25
CA GLU A 359 50.23 4.94 -0.83
C GLU A 359 49.75 4.85 -2.29
N LEU A 360 48.56 5.38 -2.63
CA LEU A 360 48.06 5.40 -4.01
C LEU A 360 48.89 6.29 -4.91
N ALA A 361 49.29 7.46 -4.44
CA ALA A 361 50.13 8.38 -5.20
C ALA A 361 51.46 7.71 -5.57
N SER A 362 52.10 7.04 -4.60
CA SER A 362 53.31 6.24 -4.83
C SER A 362 53.08 5.07 -5.80
N GLN A 363 51.94 4.38 -5.68
CA GLN A 363 51.59 3.30 -6.61
C GLN A 363 51.22 3.80 -8.02
N SER A 364 50.71 5.04 -8.14
CA SER A 364 50.36 5.68 -9.41
C SER A 364 51.61 6.08 -10.16
N SER A 365 52.57 6.72 -9.48
CA SER A 365 53.87 7.10 -10.05
C SER A 365 54.68 5.89 -10.53
N ASN A 366 54.52 4.73 -9.88
CA ASN A 366 55.21 3.47 -10.22
C ASN A 366 54.44 2.61 -11.25
N SER A 367 53.30 3.07 -11.77
CA SER A 367 52.46 2.32 -12.72
C SER A 367 52.78 2.70 -14.17
N TYR A 368 53.02 1.72 -15.04
CA TYR A 368 53.33 1.96 -16.46
C TYR A 368 52.13 1.80 -17.41
N ARG A 369 50.96 1.37 -16.90
CA ARG A 369 49.73 1.22 -17.68
C ARG A 369 48.83 2.43 -17.47
N ALA A 370 48.48 3.11 -18.57
CA ALA A 370 47.61 4.28 -18.56
C ALA A 370 46.27 4.03 -17.83
N SER A 371 45.62 2.89 -18.08
CA SER A 371 44.37 2.51 -17.39
C SER A 371 44.52 2.42 -15.87
N SER A 372 45.59 1.78 -15.39
CA SER A 372 45.90 1.66 -13.96
C SER A 372 46.26 3.01 -13.32
N ILE A 373 46.89 3.93 -14.07
CA ILE A 373 47.14 5.30 -13.61
C ILE A 373 45.81 6.04 -13.42
N ILE A 374 44.93 6.01 -14.44
CA ILE A 374 43.61 6.66 -14.40
C ILE A 374 42.76 6.09 -13.25
N ASP A 375 42.73 4.77 -13.07
CA ASP A 375 41.98 4.11 -12.00
C ASP A 375 42.44 4.54 -10.60
N LYS A 376 43.77 4.67 -10.41
CA LYS A 376 44.37 5.11 -9.14
C LYS A 376 44.16 6.60 -8.91
N GLN A 377 44.26 7.42 -9.96
CA GLN A 377 44.00 8.86 -9.86
C GLN A 377 42.54 9.11 -9.47
N THR A 378 41.60 8.44 -10.13
CA THR A 378 40.17 8.50 -9.78
C THR A 378 39.96 8.12 -8.31
N HIS A 379 40.68 7.11 -7.81
CA HIS A 379 40.61 6.73 -6.39
C HIS A 379 41.15 7.84 -5.48
N ILE A 380 42.31 8.43 -5.80
CA ILE A 380 42.86 9.56 -5.05
C ILE A 380 41.86 10.70 -4.99
N ASP A 381 41.27 11.07 -6.13
CA ASP A 381 40.30 12.16 -6.21
C ASP A 381 39.07 11.89 -5.32
N THR A 382 38.54 10.66 -5.33
CA THR A 382 37.42 10.27 -4.44
C THR A 382 37.78 10.33 -2.95
N LEU A 383 39.03 9.97 -2.58
CA LEU A 383 39.47 10.03 -1.18
C LEU A 383 39.70 11.46 -0.71
N VAL A 384 40.24 12.31 -1.58
CA VAL A 384 40.41 13.75 -1.30
C VAL A 384 39.06 14.41 -1.11
N GLU A 385 38.05 14.04 -1.91
CA GLU A 385 36.70 14.56 -1.74
C GLU A 385 36.08 14.15 -0.40
N VAL A 386 36.20 12.87 -0.02
CA VAL A 386 35.76 12.40 1.30
C VAL A 386 36.52 13.11 2.44
N LEU A 387 37.82 13.39 2.26
CA LEU A 387 38.61 14.14 3.23
C LEU A 387 38.10 15.58 3.38
N ARG A 388 37.75 16.24 2.28
CA ARG A 388 37.16 17.60 2.29
C ARG A 388 35.82 17.61 3.02
N MET A 389 34.95 16.65 2.73
CA MET A 389 33.66 16.49 3.41
C MET A 389 33.87 16.29 4.92
N LEU A 390 34.80 15.42 5.34
CA LEU A 390 35.10 15.22 6.76
C LEU A 390 35.68 16.47 7.44
N GLN A 391 36.42 17.32 6.72
CA GLN A 391 37.03 18.54 7.27
C GLN A 391 36.06 19.72 7.35
N ASN A 392 35.20 19.88 6.34
CA ASN A 392 34.31 21.04 6.20
C ASN A 392 32.90 20.78 6.76
N ASP A 393 32.43 19.53 6.80
CA ASP A 393 31.06 19.17 7.17
C ASP A 393 30.97 18.49 8.54
N ASN A 394 29.78 18.52 9.14
CA ASN A 394 29.43 17.75 10.32
C ASN A 394 29.22 16.25 9.98
N GLU A 395 30.15 15.68 9.21
CA GLU A 395 30.09 14.30 8.73
C GLU A 395 30.96 13.34 9.55
N THR A 396 30.52 12.10 9.61
CA THR A 396 31.24 10.99 10.26
C THR A 396 31.56 9.91 9.23
N LEU A 397 32.76 9.33 9.32
CA LEU A 397 33.16 8.20 8.47
C LEU A 397 32.82 6.89 9.17
N PHE A 398 32.12 5.99 8.48
CA PHE A 398 31.73 4.69 8.98
C PHE A 398 32.48 3.57 8.27
N GLY A 399 32.94 2.58 9.03
CA GLY A 399 33.34 1.28 8.54
C GLY A 399 32.09 0.43 8.31
N VAL A 400 31.74 0.24 7.04
CA VAL A 400 30.55 -0.45 6.58
C VAL A 400 30.90 -1.86 6.13
N ASN A 401 30.21 -2.85 6.68
CA ASN A 401 30.27 -4.24 6.22
C ASN A 401 28.86 -4.72 5.84
N LEU A 402 28.68 -5.15 4.59
CA LEU A 402 27.40 -5.58 4.07
C LEU A 402 27.45 -7.07 3.73
N HIS A 403 26.57 -7.83 4.36
CA HIS A 403 26.44 -9.26 4.21
C HIS A 403 25.02 -9.62 3.79
N ILE A 404 24.90 -10.59 2.89
CA ILE A 404 23.61 -11.14 2.48
C ILE A 404 23.62 -12.65 2.67
N THR A 405 22.65 -13.15 3.42
CA THR A 405 22.41 -14.58 3.65
C THR A 405 21.22 -15.00 2.81
N VAL A 406 21.45 -15.92 1.88
CA VAL A 406 20.43 -16.47 0.99
C VAL A 406 19.92 -17.78 1.59
N TYR A 407 18.61 -17.87 1.81
CA TYR A 407 17.97 -19.09 2.28
C TYR A 407 17.49 -19.91 1.08
N ALA A 408 17.83 -21.20 1.06
CA ALA A 408 17.25 -22.13 0.10
C ALA A 408 15.91 -22.65 0.62
N PRO A 409 14.90 -22.88 -0.27
CA PRO A 409 13.67 -23.54 0.13
C PRO A 409 13.92 -24.91 0.76
N THR A 410 13.12 -25.25 1.77
CA THR A 410 13.12 -26.56 2.41
C THR A 410 12.81 -27.63 1.34
N ASN A 411 13.72 -28.58 1.13
CA ASN A 411 13.70 -29.60 0.07
C ASN A 411 14.16 -29.18 -1.33
N ALA A 412 14.68 -27.96 -1.53
CA ALA A 412 15.24 -27.56 -2.82
C ALA A 412 16.37 -28.52 -3.27
N THR A 413 16.40 -28.85 -4.56
CA THR A 413 17.51 -29.59 -5.18
C THR A 413 18.78 -28.75 -5.17
N ARG A 414 19.94 -29.39 -5.30
CA ARG A 414 21.24 -28.70 -5.34
C ARG A 414 21.30 -27.60 -6.41
N ASP A 415 20.63 -27.80 -7.54
CA ASP A 415 20.65 -26.86 -8.65
C ASP A 415 19.74 -25.65 -8.41
N GLU A 416 18.58 -25.83 -7.78
CA GLU A 416 17.72 -24.73 -7.30
C GLU A 416 18.45 -23.84 -6.29
N ARG A 417 19.15 -24.45 -5.32
CA ARG A 417 19.97 -23.68 -4.34
C ARG A 417 21.03 -22.82 -5.01
N ARG A 418 21.67 -23.36 -6.04
CA ARG A 418 22.68 -22.63 -6.83
C ARG A 418 22.05 -21.54 -7.68
N ALA A 419 20.86 -21.78 -8.24
CA ALA A 419 20.13 -20.81 -9.02
C ALA A 419 19.76 -19.58 -8.19
N GLU A 420 19.24 -19.77 -6.98
CA GLU A 420 18.91 -18.66 -6.06
C GLU A 420 20.14 -17.83 -5.71
N LYS A 421 21.24 -18.49 -5.33
CA LYS A 421 22.51 -17.80 -5.08
C LYS A 421 23.01 -17.02 -6.32
N LYS A 422 22.87 -17.59 -7.53
CA LYS A 422 23.27 -16.94 -8.79
C LYS A 422 22.37 -15.73 -9.10
N LYS A 423 21.07 -15.83 -8.83
CA LYS A 423 20.09 -14.75 -8.98
C LYS A 423 20.47 -13.55 -8.09
N VAL A 424 20.77 -13.78 -6.82
CA VAL A 424 21.23 -12.73 -5.90
C VAL A 424 22.52 -12.07 -6.41
N LYS A 425 23.51 -12.86 -6.84
CA LYS A 425 24.75 -12.31 -7.42
C LYS A 425 24.51 -11.47 -8.68
N LYS A 426 23.55 -11.86 -9.53
CA LYS A 426 23.20 -11.11 -10.74
C LYS A 426 22.59 -9.75 -10.37
N ILE A 427 21.64 -9.71 -9.44
CA ILE A 427 21.01 -8.46 -8.98
C ILE A 427 22.06 -7.48 -8.42
N PHE A 428 22.96 -7.97 -7.56
CA PHE A 428 24.04 -7.13 -7.03
C PHE A 428 24.98 -6.62 -8.13
N ALA A 429 25.31 -7.45 -9.13
CA ALA A 429 26.18 -7.04 -10.23
C ALA A 429 25.52 -5.98 -11.14
N GLU A 430 24.21 -6.08 -11.38
CA GLU A 430 23.43 -5.07 -12.13
C GLU A 430 23.45 -3.70 -11.42
N GLU A 431 23.47 -3.69 -10.09
CA GLU A 431 23.61 -2.48 -9.27
C GLU A 431 25.09 -2.06 -9.04
N GLY A 432 26.06 -2.73 -9.68
CA GLY A 432 27.47 -2.38 -9.61
C GLY A 432 28.23 -2.87 -8.36
N PHE A 433 27.65 -3.80 -7.58
CA PHE A 433 28.30 -4.42 -6.42
C PHE A 433 29.02 -5.72 -6.79
N GLU A 434 30.14 -6.00 -6.13
CA GLU A 434 30.87 -7.27 -6.24
C GLU A 434 30.66 -8.12 -4.98
N LEU A 435 29.93 -9.23 -5.12
CA LEU A 435 29.75 -10.22 -4.06
C LEU A 435 30.82 -11.31 -4.09
N VAL A 436 31.34 -11.67 -2.92
CA VAL A 436 32.25 -12.80 -2.74
C VAL A 436 31.66 -13.88 -1.85
N ASP A 437 32.12 -15.10 -2.12
CA ASP A 437 31.78 -16.27 -1.34
C ASP A 437 32.75 -16.47 -0.18
N ASN A 438 32.21 -16.86 0.98
CA ASN A 438 32.99 -17.07 2.20
C ASN A 438 33.48 -18.51 2.35
N TYR A 439 34.14 -19.07 1.33
CA TYR A 439 34.61 -20.47 1.35
C TYR A 439 35.44 -20.76 2.60
N PHE A 440 35.15 -21.89 3.26
CA PHE A 440 35.80 -22.34 4.50
C PHE A 440 35.74 -21.34 5.68
N ARG A 441 35.00 -20.24 5.54
CA ARG A 441 34.86 -19.17 6.54
C ARG A 441 33.41 -18.97 6.96
N GLN A 442 32.58 -20.00 6.83
CA GLN A 442 31.15 -19.94 7.13
C GLN A 442 30.89 -19.61 8.61
N ASN A 443 31.71 -20.13 9.53
CA ASN A 443 31.65 -19.78 10.95
C ASN A 443 31.92 -18.30 11.21
N VAL A 444 32.93 -17.72 10.54
CA VAL A 444 33.28 -16.29 10.66
C VAL A 444 32.18 -15.41 10.06
N ALA A 445 31.64 -15.82 8.90
CA ALA A 445 30.54 -15.13 8.26
C ALA A 445 29.25 -15.19 9.10
N PHE A 446 29.00 -16.32 9.77
CA PHE A 446 27.89 -16.46 10.70
C PHE A 446 28.03 -15.51 11.89
N ILE A 447 29.22 -15.36 12.46
CA ILE A 447 29.48 -14.40 13.55
C ILE A 447 29.24 -12.96 13.08
N SER A 448 29.76 -12.56 11.92
CA SER A 448 29.57 -11.19 11.38
C SER A 448 28.13 -10.87 10.97
N THR A 449 27.31 -11.88 10.67
CA THR A 449 25.87 -11.72 10.36
C THR A 449 24.98 -11.94 11.57
N ASN A 450 25.57 -12.16 12.74
CA ASN A 450 24.85 -12.26 14.00
C ASN A 450 24.63 -10.85 14.59
N LEU A 451 23.60 -10.71 15.41
CA LEU A 451 23.30 -9.46 16.12
C LEU A 451 24.33 -9.27 17.23
N SER A 452 25.45 -8.61 16.94
CA SER A 452 26.46 -8.32 17.94
C SER A 452 27.34 -7.15 17.51
N ARG A 453 28.08 -6.56 18.47
CA ARG A 453 29.12 -5.58 18.13
C ARG A 453 30.26 -6.20 17.31
N LEU A 454 30.49 -7.51 17.39
CA LEU A 454 31.67 -8.14 16.80
C LEU A 454 31.47 -8.39 15.31
N ASP A 455 32.29 -7.72 14.50
CA ASP A 455 32.45 -8.08 13.10
C ASP A 455 33.78 -8.82 12.88
N ALA A 456 33.68 -10.13 12.62
CA ALA A 456 34.82 -11.00 12.41
C ALA A 456 35.39 -10.93 10.97
N MET A 457 34.88 -10.02 10.13
CA MET A 457 35.27 -9.85 8.73
C MET A 457 35.72 -8.42 8.37
N PRO A 458 36.71 -7.85 9.09
CA PRO A 458 37.16 -6.46 8.89
C PRO A 458 37.85 -6.20 7.53
N LYS A 459 38.12 -7.26 6.77
CA LYS A 459 38.71 -7.20 5.42
C LYS A 459 37.74 -6.64 4.38
N PHE A 460 36.43 -6.88 4.55
CA PHE A 460 35.40 -6.41 3.63
C PHE A 460 34.88 -5.01 4.00
N GLN A 461 35.39 -4.46 5.11
CA GLN A 461 34.94 -3.20 5.67
C GLN A 461 35.30 -2.05 4.74
N ARG A 462 34.30 -1.29 4.32
CA ARG A 462 34.44 -0.12 3.46
C ARG A 462 34.23 1.16 4.26
N ALA A 463 35.12 2.12 4.10
CA ALA A 463 34.91 3.44 4.69
C ALA A 463 33.92 4.25 3.84
N ILE A 464 32.80 4.66 4.42
CA ILE A 464 31.73 5.41 3.76
C ILE A 464 31.33 6.58 4.66
N HIS A 465 31.15 7.76 4.08
CA HIS A 465 30.73 8.94 4.84
C HIS A 465 29.23 8.89 5.17
N SER A 466 28.81 9.59 6.23
CA SER A 466 27.46 9.51 6.80
C SER A 466 26.33 9.73 5.80
N ASN A 467 26.46 10.66 4.85
CA ASN A 467 25.41 10.93 3.86
C ASN A 467 25.25 9.78 2.84
N SER A 468 26.36 9.20 2.34
CA SER A 468 26.30 7.99 1.51
C SER A 468 25.76 6.76 2.25
N VAL A 469 26.01 6.65 3.57
CA VAL A 469 25.39 5.63 4.43
C VAL A 469 23.90 5.89 4.59
N ALA A 470 23.49 7.14 4.80
CA ALA A 470 22.07 7.49 4.86
C ALA A 470 21.34 7.16 3.55
N ALA A 471 22.00 7.38 2.41
CA ALA A 471 21.44 7.06 1.10
C ALA A 471 21.16 5.57 0.84
N VAL A 472 21.60 4.66 1.73
CA VAL A 472 21.16 3.26 1.69
C VAL A 472 19.63 3.22 1.69
N PHE A 473 18.99 4.02 2.55
CA PHE A 473 17.54 4.09 2.79
C PHE A 473 16.75 2.89 2.22
N PRO A 474 16.79 1.72 2.88
CA PRO A 474 16.24 0.49 2.33
C PRO A 474 14.73 0.36 2.54
N PHE A 475 14.12 1.28 3.30
CA PHE A 475 12.73 1.26 3.76
C PHE A 475 11.73 1.61 2.65
N VAL A 476 11.95 1.07 1.46
CA VAL A 476 11.16 1.37 0.26
C VAL A 476 10.41 0.11 -0.12
N LEU A 477 9.08 0.16 0.02
CA LEU A 477 8.15 -0.89 -0.41
C LEU A 477 6.76 -0.27 -0.53
N SER A 478 6.15 -0.35 -1.71
CA SER A 478 4.71 -0.13 -1.87
C SER A 478 3.96 -1.39 -1.45
N SER A 479 3.10 -1.25 -0.46
CA SER A 479 2.08 -2.25 -0.16
C SER A 479 0.97 -1.59 0.63
N ILE A 480 -0.22 -1.59 0.04
CA ILE A 480 -1.43 -1.09 0.68
C ILE A 480 -2.04 -2.24 1.47
N MET A 481 -1.72 -2.31 2.77
CA MET A 481 -2.33 -3.23 3.73
C MET A 481 -2.78 -2.43 4.95
N ASP A 482 -4.05 -2.01 4.95
CA ASP A 482 -4.67 -1.40 6.13
C ASP A 482 -4.83 -2.42 7.26
N ASP A 483 -4.88 -1.94 8.51
CA ASP A 483 -5.12 -2.75 9.71
C ASP A 483 -6.44 -3.53 9.71
N THR A 484 -7.39 -3.04 8.93
CA THR A 484 -8.77 -3.51 8.80
C THR A 484 -9.16 -3.47 7.33
N GLY A 485 -10.31 -4.05 7.00
CA GLY A 485 -10.88 -3.98 5.66
C GLY A 485 -10.78 -5.30 4.91
N CYS A 486 -10.66 -5.23 3.58
CA CYS A 486 -10.85 -6.40 2.72
C CYS A 486 -9.79 -6.55 1.63
N ILE A 487 -9.46 -7.79 1.27
CA ILE A 487 -8.54 -8.08 0.17
C ILE A 487 -9.21 -7.71 -1.16
N LEU A 488 -8.66 -6.74 -1.88
CA LEU A 488 -9.12 -6.32 -3.20
C LEU A 488 -8.37 -6.99 -4.34
N GLY A 489 -7.14 -7.42 -4.09
CA GLY A 489 -6.25 -7.88 -5.14
C GLY A 489 -4.84 -8.11 -4.66
N THR A 490 -3.91 -8.09 -5.60
CA THR A 490 -2.47 -8.23 -5.32
C THR A 490 -1.64 -7.19 -6.05
N GLU A 491 -0.58 -6.76 -5.40
CA GLU A 491 0.48 -5.91 -5.92
C GLU A 491 1.82 -6.64 -5.71
N ASN A 492 2.56 -6.93 -6.78
CA ASN A 492 3.88 -7.59 -6.68
C ASN A 492 3.89 -8.86 -5.80
N ALA A 493 2.83 -9.67 -5.90
CA ALA A 493 2.55 -10.87 -5.09
C ALA A 493 2.18 -10.64 -3.60
N TYR A 494 2.11 -9.39 -3.14
CA TYR A 494 1.53 -9.04 -1.83
C TYR A 494 0.04 -8.76 -1.94
N PRO A 495 -0.77 -9.16 -0.95
CA PRO A 495 -2.19 -8.83 -0.94
C PRO A 495 -2.38 -7.32 -0.71
N VAL A 496 -3.38 -6.78 -1.37
CA VAL A 496 -3.83 -5.40 -1.18
C VAL A 496 -5.08 -5.45 -0.30
N ILE A 497 -4.94 -4.98 0.94
CA ILE A 497 -6.04 -4.91 1.91
C ILE A 497 -6.39 -3.45 2.13
N LEU A 498 -7.65 -3.09 1.87
CA LEU A 498 -8.11 -1.72 1.96
C LEU A 498 -9.38 -1.62 2.79
N ASP A 499 -9.40 -0.67 3.73
CA ASP A 499 -10.61 -0.20 4.40
C ASP A 499 -11.00 1.16 3.81
N PHE A 500 -12.03 1.14 2.96
CA PHE A 500 -12.53 2.36 2.33
C PHE A 500 -13.11 3.38 3.32
N PHE A 501 -13.43 2.98 4.55
CA PHE A 501 -14.01 3.83 5.58
C PHE A 501 -13.00 4.26 6.65
N LYS A 502 -11.73 3.87 6.50
CA LYS A 502 -10.62 4.37 7.32
C LYS A 502 -10.55 5.89 7.26
N ARG A 503 -10.21 6.50 8.39
CA ARG A 503 -10.02 7.94 8.56
C ARG A 503 -8.69 8.19 9.25
N ASP A 504 -7.81 8.90 8.58
CA ASP A 504 -6.50 9.29 9.09
C ASP A 504 -6.09 10.66 8.51
N TYR A 505 -4.84 11.08 8.75
CA TYR A 505 -4.32 12.35 8.26
C TYR A 505 -4.34 12.47 6.73
N GLU A 506 -4.22 11.35 6.01
CA GLU A 506 -4.17 11.33 4.55
C GLU A 506 -5.54 11.02 3.91
N ARG A 507 -6.42 10.32 4.63
CA ARG A 507 -7.72 9.85 4.16
C ARG A 507 -8.88 10.52 4.90
N VAL A 508 -9.42 11.57 4.27
CA VAL A 508 -10.44 12.44 4.88
C VAL A 508 -11.87 12.06 4.51
N ASN A 509 -12.08 11.33 3.43
CA ASN A 509 -13.40 10.89 2.97
C ASN A 509 -13.36 9.47 2.38
N SER A 510 -14.52 8.94 1.96
CA SER A 510 -14.65 7.58 1.40
C SER A 510 -15.06 7.56 -0.06
N ASN A 511 -15.24 8.71 -0.69
CA ASN A 511 -15.73 8.77 -2.06
C ASN A 511 -14.72 8.15 -3.03
N MET A 512 -15.24 7.58 -4.11
CA MET A 512 -14.48 6.82 -5.06
C MET A 512 -14.83 7.21 -6.49
N VAL A 513 -13.82 7.27 -7.36
CA VAL A 513 -14.02 7.36 -8.80
C VAL A 513 -13.38 6.14 -9.48
N VAL A 514 -14.10 5.56 -10.44
CA VAL A 514 -13.65 4.42 -11.23
C VAL A 514 -13.68 4.79 -12.71
N ILE A 515 -12.53 4.82 -13.35
CA ILE A 515 -12.34 5.29 -14.72
C ILE A 515 -11.67 4.19 -15.54
N GLY A 516 -12.13 3.94 -16.75
CA GLY A 516 -11.48 2.99 -17.64
C GLY A 516 -12.24 2.73 -18.93
N LYS A 517 -11.51 2.41 -20.01
CA LYS A 517 -12.15 2.09 -21.30
C LYS A 517 -12.98 0.81 -21.23
N SER A 518 -13.91 0.63 -22.18
CA SER A 518 -14.68 -0.61 -22.30
C SER A 518 -13.78 -1.85 -22.34
N GLY A 519 -14.18 -2.91 -21.63
CA GLY A 519 -13.43 -4.17 -21.56
C GLY A 519 -12.16 -4.15 -20.70
N SER A 520 -11.80 -3.04 -20.07
CA SER A 520 -10.60 -2.91 -19.21
C SER A 520 -10.67 -3.70 -17.89
N GLY A 521 -11.87 -4.09 -17.45
CA GLY A 521 -12.10 -4.76 -16.16
C GLY A 521 -12.89 -3.93 -15.14
N LYS A 522 -13.31 -2.71 -15.51
CA LYS A 522 -14.13 -1.78 -14.70
C LYS A 522 -15.30 -2.46 -13.99
N SER A 523 -16.27 -3.00 -14.74
CA SER A 523 -17.48 -3.61 -14.14
C SER A 523 -17.16 -4.80 -13.22
N PHE A 524 -16.13 -5.60 -13.54
CA PHE A 524 -15.69 -6.70 -12.67
C PHE A 524 -15.16 -6.19 -11.33
N ALA A 525 -14.31 -5.15 -11.35
CA ALA A 525 -13.79 -4.56 -10.14
C ALA A 525 -14.87 -3.85 -9.32
N THR A 526 -15.76 -3.10 -9.96
CA THR A 526 -16.89 -2.44 -9.30
C THR A 526 -17.80 -3.47 -8.62
N LYS A 527 -18.22 -4.54 -9.32
CA LYS A 527 -19.04 -5.62 -8.73
C LYS A 527 -18.33 -6.29 -7.55
N THR A 528 -17.01 -6.48 -7.65
CA THR A 528 -16.18 -6.98 -6.55
C THR A 528 -16.26 -6.04 -5.35
N ILE A 529 -15.92 -4.76 -5.52
CA ILE A 529 -15.95 -3.74 -4.46
C ILE A 529 -17.34 -3.63 -3.83
N LEU A 530 -18.42 -3.58 -4.62
CA LEU A 530 -19.78 -3.48 -4.10
C LEU A 530 -20.19 -4.71 -3.29
N SER A 531 -19.79 -5.91 -3.73
CA SER A 531 -20.01 -7.15 -2.96
C SER A 531 -19.25 -7.12 -1.64
N GLN A 532 -18.01 -6.62 -1.67
CA GLN A 532 -17.17 -6.44 -0.49
C GLN A 532 -17.82 -5.47 0.53
N LEU A 533 -18.31 -4.33 0.05
CA LEU A 533 -18.99 -3.31 0.86
C LEU A 533 -20.32 -3.83 1.43
N CYS A 534 -21.05 -4.65 0.67
CA CYS A 534 -22.28 -5.29 1.14
C CYS A 534 -22.02 -6.19 2.36
N ALA A 535 -20.93 -6.97 2.33
CA ALA A 535 -20.48 -7.78 3.45
C ALA A 535 -20.06 -6.93 4.68
N GLU A 536 -19.62 -5.69 4.46
CA GLU A 536 -19.30 -4.74 5.54
C GLU A 536 -20.51 -3.97 6.07
N ASN A 537 -21.71 -4.57 6.00
CA ASN A 537 -22.96 -3.98 6.48
C ASN A 537 -23.27 -2.60 5.85
N ALA A 538 -23.06 -2.47 4.54
CA ALA A 538 -23.48 -1.28 3.80
C ALA A 538 -24.93 -1.38 3.27
N LYS A 539 -25.63 -0.24 3.26
CA LYS A 539 -26.79 0.01 2.38
C LYS A 539 -26.28 0.53 1.05
N ILE A 540 -26.52 -0.18 -0.04
CA ILE A 540 -26.00 0.14 -1.37
C ILE A 540 -27.17 0.48 -2.29
N PHE A 541 -27.06 1.65 -2.92
CA PHE A 541 -27.91 2.07 -4.03
C PHE A 541 -27.07 2.17 -5.30
N ILE A 542 -27.53 1.59 -6.39
CA ILE A 542 -26.86 1.62 -7.69
C ILE A 542 -27.78 2.28 -8.70
N LEU A 543 -27.29 3.28 -9.42
CA LEU A 543 -27.96 3.88 -10.57
C LEU A 543 -27.35 3.24 -11.80
N ASP A 544 -28.14 2.42 -12.50
CA ASP A 544 -27.68 1.54 -13.56
C ASP A 544 -28.41 1.84 -14.88
N PRO A 545 -27.76 2.52 -15.84
CA PRO A 545 -28.36 2.80 -17.15
C PRO A 545 -28.38 1.61 -18.11
N GLU A 546 -27.58 0.57 -17.87
CA GLU A 546 -27.40 -0.57 -18.80
C GLU A 546 -27.95 -1.91 -18.27
N ASN A 547 -28.42 -1.93 -17.02
CA ASN A 547 -28.92 -3.11 -16.32
C ASN A 547 -27.86 -4.21 -16.09
N GLU A 548 -26.59 -3.83 -15.87
CA GLU A 548 -25.49 -4.75 -15.61
C GLU A 548 -25.49 -5.37 -14.19
N TYR A 549 -26.21 -4.79 -13.22
CA TYR A 549 -26.20 -5.23 -11.81
C TYR A 549 -27.41 -6.07 -11.39
N GLN A 550 -28.31 -6.40 -12.31
CA GLN A 550 -29.51 -7.21 -12.03
C GLN A 550 -29.18 -8.52 -11.31
N ASN A 551 -28.22 -9.30 -11.84
CA ASN A 551 -27.84 -10.59 -11.27
C ASN A 551 -27.23 -10.43 -9.87
N LEU A 552 -26.39 -9.41 -9.71
CA LEU A 552 -25.77 -9.12 -8.42
C LEU A 552 -26.83 -8.78 -7.36
N ALA A 553 -27.84 -7.97 -7.72
CA ALA A 553 -28.95 -7.64 -6.82
C ALA A 553 -29.71 -8.89 -6.38
N TYR A 554 -30.10 -9.75 -7.33
CA TYR A 554 -30.84 -10.97 -6.99
C TYR A 554 -30.04 -11.95 -6.13
N ASN A 555 -28.75 -12.12 -6.42
CA ASN A 555 -27.87 -13.02 -5.70
C ASN A 555 -27.53 -12.54 -4.29
N LEU A 556 -27.48 -11.21 -4.07
CA LEU A 556 -27.27 -10.62 -2.75
C LEU A 556 -28.55 -10.52 -1.91
N GLY A 557 -29.72 -10.87 -2.45
CA GLY A 557 -31.01 -10.70 -1.77
C GLY A 557 -31.52 -9.27 -1.78
N GLY A 558 -31.04 -8.46 -2.71
CA GLY A 558 -31.48 -7.10 -2.96
C GLY A 558 -32.70 -7.00 -3.87
N ARG A 559 -33.02 -5.76 -4.25
CA ARG A 559 -34.16 -5.41 -5.09
C ARG A 559 -33.73 -4.66 -6.35
N LEU A 560 -34.31 -5.04 -7.49
CA LEU A 560 -34.23 -4.30 -8.75
C LEU A 560 -35.49 -3.45 -8.90
N ILE A 561 -35.34 -2.18 -9.25
CA ILE A 561 -36.44 -1.23 -9.42
C ILE A 561 -36.29 -0.61 -10.80
N ASP A 562 -37.22 -0.94 -11.70
CA ASP A 562 -37.26 -0.36 -13.03
C ASP A 562 -37.94 1.02 -12.98
N VAL A 563 -37.13 2.05 -13.15
CA VAL A 563 -37.54 3.44 -13.00
C VAL A 563 -38.42 3.91 -14.18
N GLY A 564 -38.32 3.24 -15.33
CA GLY A 564 -39.11 3.58 -16.51
C GLY A 564 -40.48 2.92 -16.58
N THR A 565 -40.78 1.95 -15.70
CA THR A 565 -42.10 1.29 -15.68
C THR A 565 -42.86 1.59 -14.38
N ALA A 566 -44.10 2.05 -14.54
CA ALA A 566 -45.00 2.43 -13.44
C ALA A 566 -45.50 1.26 -12.56
N LYS A 567 -45.04 0.03 -12.81
CA LYS A 567 -45.57 -1.18 -12.17
C LYS A 567 -45.07 -1.35 -10.74
N GLU A 568 -43.82 -1.01 -10.47
CA GLU A 568 -43.21 -1.11 -9.14
C GLU A 568 -42.27 0.09 -8.93
N GLY A 569 -42.59 0.98 -7.99
CA GLY A 569 -41.72 2.12 -7.66
C GLY A 569 -42.19 3.49 -8.19
N ARG A 570 -43.50 3.73 -8.29
CA ARG A 570 -44.04 5.07 -8.56
C ARG A 570 -43.58 6.03 -7.46
N ILE A 571 -43.07 7.19 -7.85
CA ILE A 571 -42.71 8.28 -6.92
C ILE A 571 -43.61 9.47 -7.25
N ASN A 572 -44.45 9.86 -6.27
CA ASN A 572 -45.30 11.03 -6.39
C ASN A 572 -44.47 12.31 -6.15
N PRO A 573 -44.37 13.25 -7.10
CA PRO A 573 -43.67 14.53 -6.91
C PRO A 573 -44.22 15.37 -5.77
N PHE A 574 -45.52 15.25 -5.47
CA PHE A 574 -46.17 16.00 -4.39
C PHE A 574 -45.95 15.38 -3.01
N HIS A 575 -45.34 14.20 -2.91
CA HIS A 575 -44.94 13.65 -1.62
C HIS A 575 -43.80 14.49 -1.07
N VAL A 576 -43.99 15.12 0.10
CA VAL A 576 -42.95 15.95 0.74
C VAL A 576 -41.80 15.06 1.20
N ILE A 577 -40.64 15.20 0.56
CA ILE A 577 -39.44 14.44 0.87
C ILE A 577 -38.44 15.36 1.57
N THR A 578 -38.05 15.03 2.80
CA THR A 578 -37.00 15.74 3.54
C THR A 578 -35.66 15.64 2.81
N THR A 579 -34.98 16.76 2.64
CA THR A 579 -33.69 16.84 1.95
C THR A 579 -32.54 17.16 2.86
N LEU A 580 -31.34 16.84 2.37
CA LEU A 580 -30.09 17.25 2.98
C LEU A 580 -30.02 18.78 2.95
N GLU A 581 -30.12 19.43 4.11
CA GLU A 581 -29.90 20.87 4.22
C GLU A 581 -28.48 21.22 3.75
N GLY A 582 -28.37 22.27 2.92
CA GLY A 582 -27.08 22.84 2.50
C GLY A 582 -26.44 23.61 3.66
N ASP A 583 -25.11 23.70 3.65
CA ASP A 583 -24.27 24.30 4.70
C ASP A 583 -24.43 25.83 4.90
N GLU A 584 -25.59 26.43 4.58
CA GLU A 584 -25.85 27.86 4.80
C GLU A 584 -26.53 28.19 6.13
N VAL A 585 -27.00 27.19 6.89
CA VAL A 585 -27.55 27.41 8.23
C VAL A 585 -26.61 26.81 9.26
N GLY A 586 -25.88 27.68 9.97
CA GLY A 586 -24.93 27.28 11.01
C GLY A 586 -25.57 26.42 12.10
N ASP A 587 -24.72 25.59 12.74
CA ASP A 587 -25.05 24.56 13.74
C ASP A 587 -25.73 25.07 15.05
N GLU A 588 -26.23 26.31 15.12
CA GLU A 588 -26.83 26.90 16.33
C GLU A 588 -28.37 26.98 16.34
N VAL A 589 -29.06 26.63 15.24
CA VAL A 589 -30.55 26.67 15.20
C VAL A 589 -31.13 25.26 15.17
N ARG A 590 -30.96 24.51 16.26
CA ARG A 590 -31.68 23.23 16.50
C ARG A 590 -32.71 23.33 17.63
N GLY A 591 -33.28 24.52 17.81
CA GLY A 591 -34.61 24.71 18.37
C GLY A 591 -35.49 25.31 17.28
N GLU A 592 -36.66 24.71 16.99
CA GLU A 592 -37.66 25.17 16.00
C GLU A 592 -37.41 24.85 14.50
N GLY A 593 -36.82 23.68 14.19
CA GLY A 593 -36.45 23.28 12.81
C GLY A 593 -37.53 22.65 11.90
N SER A 594 -38.82 22.65 12.26
CA SER A 594 -39.87 22.06 11.39
C SER A 594 -40.34 22.97 10.25
N ILE A 595 -39.98 24.26 10.29
CA ILE A 595 -40.56 25.31 9.42
C ILE A 595 -39.95 25.31 7.99
N ASN A 596 -38.78 24.68 7.76
CA ASN A 596 -38.02 24.84 6.51
C ASN A 596 -38.20 23.71 5.46
N ASN A 597 -38.67 22.52 5.86
CA ASN A 597 -38.76 21.36 4.95
C ASN A 597 -39.81 21.53 3.85
N PHE A 598 -40.93 22.20 4.15
CA PHE A 598 -41.99 22.44 3.17
C PHE A 598 -41.57 23.44 2.09
N ALA A 599 -40.85 24.51 2.46
CA ALA A 599 -40.36 25.51 1.52
C ALA A 599 -39.35 24.91 0.53
N VAL A 600 -38.42 24.08 1.03
CA VAL A 600 -37.46 23.35 0.19
C VAL A 600 -38.15 22.35 -0.75
N HIS A 601 -39.26 21.74 -0.31
CA HIS A 601 -40.08 20.89 -1.17
C HIS A 601 -40.79 21.67 -2.29
N LEU A 602 -41.31 22.87 -1.99
CA LEU A 602 -41.89 23.72 -3.02
C LEU A 602 -40.86 24.19 -4.06
N GLN A 603 -39.64 24.54 -3.64
CA GLN A 603 -38.54 24.85 -4.55
C GLN A 603 -38.19 23.66 -5.46
N PHE A 604 -38.17 22.46 -4.89
CA PHE A 604 -37.99 21.22 -5.67
C PHE A 604 -39.11 21.00 -6.69
N LEU A 605 -40.37 21.24 -6.32
CA LEU A 605 -41.48 21.15 -7.27
C LEU A 605 -41.34 22.15 -8.41
N GLU A 606 -40.90 23.37 -8.13
CA GLU A 606 -40.61 24.36 -9.16
C GLU A 606 -39.53 23.86 -10.14
N GLU A 607 -38.43 23.29 -9.64
CA GLU A 607 -37.38 22.66 -10.47
C GLU A 607 -37.93 21.49 -11.30
N PHE A 608 -38.72 20.62 -10.67
CA PHE A 608 -39.37 19.50 -11.34
C PHE A 608 -40.28 19.97 -12.47
N PHE A 609 -41.07 21.04 -12.28
CA PHE A 609 -41.92 21.60 -13.32
C PHE A 609 -41.13 22.30 -14.43
N LYS A 610 -40.02 22.99 -14.10
CA LYS A 610 -39.11 23.56 -15.11
C LYS A 610 -38.53 22.49 -16.04
N VAL A 611 -38.19 21.32 -15.50
CA VAL A 611 -37.65 20.21 -16.29
C VAL A 611 -38.76 19.46 -17.04
N SER A 612 -39.89 19.16 -16.39
CA SER A 612 -40.97 18.34 -16.98
C SER A 612 -41.85 19.09 -17.99
N LEU A 613 -41.91 20.42 -17.93
CA LEU A 613 -42.71 21.29 -18.80
C LEU A 613 -41.83 22.20 -19.66
N PRO A 614 -41.17 21.66 -20.70
CA PRO A 614 -40.30 22.46 -21.57
C PRO A 614 -41.12 23.52 -22.31
N GLY A 615 -40.72 24.78 -22.19
CA GLY A 615 -41.37 25.91 -22.87
C GLY A 615 -42.57 26.51 -22.13
N ILE A 616 -42.78 26.18 -20.85
CA ILE A 616 -43.72 26.94 -20.00
C ILE A 616 -43.22 28.39 -19.84
N SER A 617 -44.11 29.37 -19.92
CA SER A 617 -43.76 30.77 -19.68
C SER A 617 -43.49 31.01 -18.19
N THR A 618 -42.69 32.03 -17.89
CA THR A 618 -42.40 32.45 -16.50
C THR A 618 -43.70 32.76 -15.74
N ASP A 619 -44.62 33.45 -16.39
CA ASP A 619 -45.92 33.81 -15.84
C ASP A 619 -46.79 32.57 -15.52
N ALA A 620 -46.84 31.60 -16.44
CA ALA A 620 -47.61 30.38 -16.21
C ALA A 620 -46.98 29.53 -15.09
N LEU A 621 -45.66 29.46 -15.02
CA LEU A 621 -44.95 28.73 -13.96
C LEU A 621 -45.18 29.37 -12.58
N GLU A 622 -45.14 30.70 -12.49
CA GLU A 622 -45.43 31.40 -11.24
C GLU A 622 -46.89 31.22 -10.80
N TYR A 623 -47.81 31.23 -11.77
CA TYR A 623 -49.21 30.92 -11.50
C TYR A 623 -49.37 29.48 -10.99
N LEU A 624 -48.66 28.52 -11.59
CA LEU A 624 -48.65 27.11 -11.16
C LEU A 624 -48.13 26.97 -9.72
N ASN A 625 -47.04 27.64 -9.36
CA ASN A 625 -46.52 27.64 -7.99
C ASN A 625 -47.57 28.11 -6.97
N ASN A 626 -48.33 29.16 -7.30
CA ASN A 626 -49.43 29.63 -6.46
C ASN A 626 -50.58 28.62 -6.33
N VAL A 627 -50.94 27.94 -7.43
CA VAL A 627 -51.96 26.87 -7.42
C VAL A 627 -51.49 25.68 -6.57
N ILE A 628 -50.21 25.30 -6.63
CA ILE A 628 -49.63 24.21 -5.82
C ILE A 628 -49.76 24.51 -4.32
N VAL A 629 -49.48 25.75 -3.88
CA VAL A 629 -49.67 26.14 -2.48
C VAL A 629 -51.13 25.99 -2.05
N ARG A 630 -52.08 26.38 -2.93
CA ARG A 630 -53.52 26.18 -2.68
C ARG A 630 -53.91 24.70 -2.65
N LEU A 631 -53.29 23.87 -3.50
CA LEU A 631 -53.49 22.42 -3.53
C LEU A 631 -53.11 21.76 -2.20
N TYR A 632 -51.93 22.05 -1.66
CA TYR A 632 -51.54 21.51 -0.34
C TYR A 632 -52.49 21.99 0.77
N ARG A 633 -52.89 23.27 0.76
CA ARG A 633 -53.88 23.78 1.73
C ARG A 633 -55.22 23.05 1.66
N SER A 634 -55.67 22.67 0.46
CA SER A 634 -56.90 21.89 0.28
C SER A 634 -56.84 20.48 0.91
N LYS A 635 -55.63 19.94 1.12
CA LYS A 635 -55.38 18.67 1.81
C LYS A 635 -54.95 18.87 3.27
N ASN A 636 -55.08 20.09 3.82
CA ASN A 636 -54.64 20.48 5.16
C ASN A 636 -53.12 20.32 5.41
N ILE A 637 -52.30 20.47 4.37
CA ILE A 637 -50.84 20.42 4.47
C ILE A 637 -50.29 21.85 4.32
N ASP A 638 -49.48 22.28 5.29
CA ASP A 638 -48.82 23.58 5.32
C ASP A 638 -47.41 23.52 5.96
N SER A 639 -46.76 24.67 6.14
CA SER A 639 -45.41 24.76 6.71
C SER A 639 -45.32 24.40 8.20
N LYS A 640 -46.45 24.22 8.90
CA LYS A 640 -46.52 23.83 10.31
C LYS A 640 -46.93 22.37 10.51
N SER A 641 -47.21 21.67 9.42
CA SER A 641 -47.66 20.28 9.44
C SER A 641 -46.53 19.35 9.85
N ASP A 642 -46.84 18.35 10.69
CA ASP A 642 -45.89 17.30 11.04
C ASP A 642 -45.89 16.21 9.95
N PHE A 643 -44.93 16.32 9.03
CA PHE A 643 -44.75 15.39 7.92
C PHE A 643 -44.43 13.95 8.37
N SER A 644 -44.02 13.72 9.62
CA SER A 644 -43.77 12.36 10.13
C SER A 644 -45.05 11.55 10.37
N SER A 645 -46.18 12.23 10.50
CA SER A 645 -47.50 11.64 10.77
C SER A 645 -48.36 11.36 9.52
N LEU A 646 -47.90 11.81 8.35
CA LEU A 646 -48.63 11.69 7.08
C LEU A 646 -48.21 10.40 6.33
N GLU A 647 -49.18 9.72 5.74
CA GLU A 647 -48.97 8.57 4.86
C GLU A 647 -48.92 9.01 3.39
N ALA A 648 -48.40 8.14 2.50
CA ALA A 648 -48.28 8.43 1.07
C ALA A 648 -49.60 8.78 0.37
N LYS A 649 -50.73 8.35 0.93
CA LYS A 649 -52.10 8.61 0.47
C LYS A 649 -52.63 10.01 0.81
N ASP A 650 -52.04 10.66 1.81
CA ASP A 650 -52.50 11.96 2.30
C ASP A 650 -51.99 13.11 1.40
N TYR A 651 -50.99 12.84 0.58
CA TYR A 651 -50.40 13.81 -0.35
C TYR A 651 -51.23 13.99 -1.63
N PRO A 652 -51.24 15.20 -2.23
CA PRO A 652 -51.94 15.46 -3.48
C PRO A 652 -51.42 14.62 -4.66
N THR A 653 -52.24 14.47 -5.70
CA THR A 653 -51.83 13.86 -6.98
C THR A 653 -52.00 14.83 -8.17
N PHE A 654 -51.58 14.40 -9.36
CA PHE A 654 -51.82 15.18 -10.58
C PHE A 654 -53.30 15.30 -10.91
N ASP A 655 -54.13 14.32 -10.54
CA ASP A 655 -55.58 14.40 -10.67
C ASP A 655 -56.17 15.49 -9.76
N ASP A 656 -55.69 15.58 -8.51
CA ASP A 656 -56.12 16.65 -7.60
C ASP A 656 -55.73 18.04 -8.14
N LEU A 657 -54.50 18.17 -8.67
CA LEU A 657 -54.02 19.42 -9.27
C LEU A 657 -54.85 19.80 -10.51
N TYR A 658 -55.14 18.83 -11.38
CA TYR A 658 -55.91 19.07 -12.59
C TYR A 658 -57.36 19.47 -12.27
N ALA A 659 -57.99 18.81 -11.31
CA ALA A 659 -59.33 19.15 -10.84
C ALA A 659 -59.38 20.56 -10.23
N LEU A 660 -58.34 20.96 -9.48
CA LEU A 660 -58.25 22.31 -8.93
C LEU A 660 -58.10 23.38 -10.03
N ILE A 661 -57.26 23.13 -11.04
CA ILE A 661 -57.08 24.03 -12.17
C ILE A 661 -58.38 24.22 -12.96
N LEU A 662 -59.12 23.13 -13.24
CA LEU A 662 -60.41 23.22 -13.92
C LEU A 662 -61.44 24.00 -13.10
N LYS A 663 -61.49 23.75 -11.80
CA LYS A 663 -62.39 24.48 -10.89
C LYS A 663 -62.03 25.98 -10.82
N GLU A 664 -60.76 26.34 -10.82
CA GLU A 664 -60.34 27.75 -10.87
C GLU A 664 -60.64 28.37 -12.24
N LEU A 665 -60.49 27.61 -13.32
CA LEU A 665 -60.80 28.06 -14.68
C LEU A 665 -62.29 28.40 -14.85
N ASP A 666 -63.18 27.59 -14.28
CA ASP A 666 -64.63 27.82 -14.32
C ASP A 666 -65.06 29.06 -13.51
N ASN A 667 -64.28 29.42 -12.47
CA ASN A 667 -64.57 30.55 -11.59
C ASN A 667 -63.80 31.83 -11.97
N ALA A 668 -62.82 31.73 -12.87
CA ALA A 668 -61.98 32.84 -13.28
C ALA A 668 -62.79 33.85 -14.11
N LYS A 669 -62.77 35.11 -13.68
CA LYS A 669 -63.44 36.23 -14.38
C LYS A 669 -62.46 37.15 -15.10
N VAL A 670 -61.17 36.99 -14.83
CA VAL A 670 -60.08 37.84 -15.37
C VAL A 670 -59.45 37.13 -16.56
N GLU A 671 -59.37 37.82 -17.70
CA GLU A 671 -58.88 37.24 -18.97
C GLU A 671 -57.43 36.73 -18.89
N TYR A 672 -56.59 37.41 -18.11
CA TYR A 672 -55.21 36.97 -17.81
C TYR A 672 -55.19 35.61 -17.12
N ASP A 673 -55.95 35.45 -16.01
CA ASP A 673 -56.03 34.20 -15.24
C ASP A 673 -56.59 33.06 -16.09
N ILE A 674 -57.63 33.33 -16.89
CA ILE A 674 -58.21 32.36 -17.83
C ILE A 674 -57.15 31.88 -18.82
N THR A 675 -56.32 32.78 -19.34
CA THR A 675 -55.26 32.44 -20.30
C THR A 675 -54.19 31.55 -19.65
N GLN A 676 -53.70 31.91 -18.45
CA GLN A 676 -52.71 31.10 -17.75
C GLN A 676 -53.26 29.74 -17.32
N LEU A 677 -54.47 29.68 -16.75
CA LEU A 677 -55.13 28.43 -16.35
C LEU A 677 -55.40 27.51 -17.54
N ARG A 678 -55.73 28.03 -18.73
CA ARG A 678 -55.84 27.24 -19.97
C ARG A 678 -54.51 26.63 -20.38
N VAL A 679 -53.43 27.41 -20.32
CA VAL A 679 -52.07 26.93 -20.62
C VAL A 679 -51.69 25.82 -19.63
N LEU A 680 -51.93 26.01 -18.33
CA LEU A 680 -51.67 25.02 -17.30
C LEU A 680 -52.51 23.76 -17.47
N ALA A 681 -53.81 23.87 -17.75
CA ALA A 681 -54.69 22.73 -18.00
C ALA A 681 -54.17 21.85 -19.16
N ASN A 682 -53.66 22.48 -20.23
CA ASN A 682 -53.08 21.76 -21.37
C ASN A 682 -51.74 21.07 -21.05
N TYR A 683 -50.93 21.65 -20.16
CA TYR A 683 -49.68 21.03 -19.73
C TYR A 683 -49.91 19.90 -18.74
N ILE A 684 -50.77 20.11 -17.74
CA ILE A 684 -51.03 19.16 -16.66
C ILE A 684 -51.88 17.97 -17.12
N SER A 685 -52.77 18.14 -18.11
CA SER A 685 -53.57 17.02 -18.66
C SER A 685 -52.72 15.87 -19.22
N LYS A 686 -51.45 16.10 -19.55
CA LYS A 686 -50.50 15.07 -19.97
C LYS A 686 -50.16 14.08 -18.85
N PHE A 687 -50.32 14.51 -17.59
CA PHE A 687 -49.96 13.78 -16.37
C PHE A 687 -51.18 13.37 -15.53
N ALA A 688 -52.37 13.89 -15.80
CA ALA A 688 -53.61 13.55 -15.11
C ALA A 688 -54.51 12.63 -15.95
N GLY A 689 -55.42 11.89 -15.30
CA GLY A 689 -56.39 10.99 -15.92
C GLY A 689 -55.74 9.91 -16.80
N GLU A 690 -56.21 9.78 -18.04
CA GLU A 690 -55.65 8.88 -19.07
C GLU A 690 -54.51 9.52 -19.87
N GLY A 691 -53.91 10.60 -19.35
CA GLY A 691 -52.81 11.30 -19.99
C GLY A 691 -51.62 10.37 -20.29
N ARG A 692 -50.94 10.64 -21.41
CA ARG A 692 -49.82 9.80 -21.93
C ARG A 692 -48.70 9.50 -20.92
N ASN A 693 -48.52 10.34 -19.90
CA ASN A 693 -47.50 10.20 -18.86
C ASN A 693 -48.08 9.94 -17.46
N ALA A 694 -49.41 9.79 -17.33
CA ALA A 694 -50.07 9.70 -16.03
C ALA A 694 -49.55 8.52 -15.19
N ASN A 695 -49.29 7.39 -15.83
CA ASN A 695 -48.80 6.19 -15.16
C ASN A 695 -47.50 6.40 -14.37
N LEU A 696 -46.62 7.33 -14.79
CA LEU A 696 -45.31 7.54 -14.17
C LEU A 696 -45.38 8.16 -12.77
N TRP A 697 -46.22 9.19 -12.59
CA TRP A 697 -46.22 10.03 -11.39
C TRP A 697 -47.59 10.19 -10.73
N ASN A 698 -48.69 9.91 -11.44
CA ASN A 698 -50.03 10.17 -10.94
C ASN A 698 -50.51 9.05 -10.02
N GLY A 699 -50.47 9.28 -8.70
CA GLY A 699 -50.93 8.35 -7.67
C GLY A 699 -50.01 8.38 -6.46
N GLU A 700 -50.26 7.49 -5.50
CA GLU A 700 -49.47 7.40 -4.28
C GLU A 700 -48.05 6.89 -4.55
N SER A 701 -47.07 7.35 -3.76
CA SER A 701 -45.71 6.82 -3.82
C SER A 701 -45.71 5.36 -3.34
N THR A 702 -45.34 4.43 -4.22
CA THR A 702 -45.26 2.99 -3.91
C THR A 702 -43.83 2.50 -3.68
N LEU A 703 -42.83 3.36 -3.93
CA LEU A 703 -41.42 3.04 -3.76
C LEU A 703 -41.07 2.86 -2.27
N THR A 704 -40.89 1.60 -1.86
CA THR A 704 -40.39 1.24 -0.52
C THR A 704 -39.21 0.30 -0.65
N VAL A 705 -38.14 0.59 0.08
CA VAL A 705 -36.90 -0.20 0.03
C VAL A 705 -36.52 -0.61 1.44
N LYS A 706 -36.80 -1.87 1.77
CA LYS A 706 -36.37 -2.48 3.03
C LYS A 706 -34.99 -3.12 2.86
N GLU A 707 -34.71 -3.58 1.66
CA GLU A 707 -33.48 -4.26 1.28
C GLU A 707 -32.28 -3.31 1.36
N ASN A 708 -31.13 -3.89 1.71
CA ASN A 708 -29.89 -3.16 1.86
C ASN A 708 -29.08 -3.07 0.56
N PHE A 709 -29.55 -3.69 -0.51
CA PHE A 709 -28.94 -3.63 -1.83
C PHE A 709 -30.03 -3.36 -2.86
N THR A 710 -30.01 -2.17 -3.48
CA THR A 710 -31.04 -1.75 -4.43
C THR A 710 -30.44 -1.20 -5.70
N VAL A 711 -30.95 -1.67 -6.84
CA VAL A 711 -30.53 -1.23 -8.18
C VAL A 711 -31.69 -0.50 -8.84
N PHE A 712 -31.47 0.77 -9.18
CA PHE A 712 -32.36 1.58 -10.00
C PHE A 712 -31.96 1.40 -11.46
N ASN A 713 -32.78 0.67 -12.22
CA ASN A 713 -32.57 0.43 -13.64
C ASN A 713 -33.19 1.58 -14.45
N PHE A 714 -32.34 2.28 -15.21
CA PHE A 714 -32.72 3.40 -16.10
C PHE A 714 -32.75 3.03 -17.59
N GLN A 715 -32.44 1.78 -17.95
CA GLN A 715 -32.35 1.33 -19.34
C GLN A 715 -33.64 1.59 -20.13
N SER A 716 -34.79 1.23 -19.56
CA SER A 716 -36.11 1.44 -20.17
C SER A 716 -36.43 2.93 -20.36
N LEU A 717 -36.04 3.77 -19.39
CA LEU A 717 -36.27 5.21 -19.37
C LEU A 717 -35.45 5.92 -20.45
N LEU A 718 -34.16 5.57 -20.57
CA LEU A 718 -33.23 6.16 -21.53
C LEU A 718 -33.52 5.67 -22.97
N ALA A 719 -33.99 4.43 -23.14
CA ALA A 719 -34.37 3.88 -24.44
C ALA A 719 -35.59 4.61 -25.07
N ASN A 720 -36.47 5.19 -24.26
CA ASN A 720 -37.69 5.87 -24.71
C ASN A 720 -37.43 7.22 -25.43
N LYS A 721 -36.17 7.67 -25.57
CA LYS A 721 -35.72 8.90 -26.27
C LYS A 721 -36.42 10.20 -25.85
N ASN A 722 -37.11 10.22 -24.71
CA ASN A 722 -37.75 11.40 -24.17
C ASN A 722 -36.92 11.99 -23.04
N ASN A 723 -35.87 12.75 -23.40
CA ASN A 723 -34.89 13.30 -22.45
C ASN A 723 -35.55 14.14 -21.35
N THR A 724 -36.64 14.85 -21.67
CA THR A 724 -37.40 15.65 -20.69
C THR A 724 -37.98 14.80 -19.56
N ILE A 725 -38.68 13.71 -19.90
CA ILE A 725 -39.26 12.81 -18.89
C ILE A 725 -38.15 12.06 -18.16
N ALA A 726 -37.11 11.63 -18.87
CA ALA A 726 -35.99 10.93 -18.26
C ALA A 726 -35.30 11.78 -17.19
N ASN A 727 -35.01 13.05 -17.49
CA ASN A 727 -34.40 13.98 -16.54
C ASN A 727 -35.31 14.31 -15.35
N ALA A 728 -36.62 14.48 -15.57
CA ALA A 728 -37.58 14.71 -14.49
C ALA A 728 -37.73 13.48 -13.56
N GLN A 729 -37.77 12.28 -14.14
CA GLN A 729 -37.83 11.04 -13.37
C GLN A 729 -36.51 10.77 -12.62
N MET A 730 -35.38 11.11 -13.23
CA MET A 730 -34.09 11.07 -12.56
C MET A 730 -34.06 12.01 -11.36
N LEU A 731 -34.51 13.26 -11.51
CA LEU A 731 -34.63 14.22 -10.40
C LEU A 731 -35.46 13.65 -9.24
N MET A 732 -36.56 12.94 -9.53
CA MET A 732 -37.38 12.26 -8.52
C MET A 732 -36.63 11.16 -7.76
N VAL A 733 -35.90 10.29 -8.47
CA VAL A 733 -35.12 9.21 -7.85
C VAL A 733 -33.98 9.79 -7.00
N LEU A 734 -33.27 10.80 -7.51
CA LEU A 734 -32.19 11.47 -6.80
C LEU A 734 -32.67 12.15 -5.50
N LYS A 735 -33.82 12.84 -5.56
CA LYS A 735 -34.47 13.43 -4.39
C LYS A 735 -34.86 12.37 -3.35
N TRP A 736 -35.41 11.24 -3.81
CA TRP A 736 -35.76 10.12 -2.94
C TRP A 736 -34.52 9.50 -2.29
N LEU A 737 -33.41 9.35 -3.03
CA LEU A 737 -32.14 8.86 -2.52
C LEU A 737 -31.58 9.75 -1.41
N ASP A 738 -31.64 11.09 -1.55
CA ASP A 738 -31.21 12.02 -0.50
C ASP A 738 -31.91 11.75 0.84
N ASN A 739 -33.21 11.46 0.81
CA ASN A 739 -33.97 11.13 2.01
C ASN A 739 -33.59 9.79 2.63
N GLU A 740 -33.36 8.77 1.80
CA GLU A 740 -32.87 7.47 2.30
C GLU A 740 -31.49 7.58 2.95
N ILE A 741 -30.65 8.50 2.48
CA ILE A 741 -29.35 8.78 3.11
C ILE A 741 -29.52 9.37 4.51
N ILE A 742 -30.46 10.29 4.68
CA ILE A 742 -30.79 10.86 5.99
C ILE A 742 -31.32 9.79 6.93
N LYS A 743 -32.29 8.98 6.49
CA LYS A 743 -32.86 7.90 7.30
C LYS A 743 -31.82 6.89 7.78
N ASN A 744 -30.78 6.63 6.99
CA ASN A 744 -29.70 5.73 7.40
C ASN A 744 -28.92 6.27 8.63
N ARG A 745 -28.79 7.59 8.78
CA ARG A 745 -28.21 8.20 9.97
C ARG A 745 -29.11 8.02 11.19
N ASP A 746 -30.41 8.23 11.03
CA ASP A 746 -31.39 8.06 12.11
C ASP A 746 -31.45 6.60 12.56
N PHE A 747 -31.37 5.66 11.61
CA PHE A 747 -31.23 4.24 11.88
C PHE A 747 -29.99 3.94 12.74
N ASN A 748 -28.83 4.49 12.38
CA ASN A 748 -27.60 4.28 13.15
C ASN A 748 -27.68 4.81 14.58
N ILE A 749 -28.33 5.97 14.78
CA ILE A 749 -28.53 6.54 16.10
C ILE A 749 -29.49 5.66 16.91
N LYS A 750 -30.61 5.25 16.33
CA LYS A 750 -31.65 4.46 16.99
C LYS A 750 -31.18 3.08 17.41
N HIS A 751 -30.42 2.40 16.56
CA HIS A 751 -29.99 1.02 16.77
C HIS A 751 -28.57 0.90 17.34
N ASN A 752 -27.90 2.03 17.61
CA ASN A 752 -26.49 2.09 18.03
C ASN A 752 -25.57 1.28 17.08
N THR A 753 -25.84 1.37 15.78
CA THR A 753 -25.09 0.67 14.72
C THR A 753 -24.21 1.64 13.94
N SER A 754 -23.30 1.10 13.13
CA SER A 754 -22.50 1.89 12.18
C SER A 754 -22.66 1.38 10.75
N ARG A 755 -23.92 1.25 10.31
CA ARG A 755 -24.28 0.86 8.95
C ARG A 755 -23.85 1.93 7.94
N LYS A 756 -23.03 1.52 6.99
CA LYS A 756 -22.45 2.38 5.95
C LYS A 756 -23.50 2.63 4.86
N ILE A 757 -23.38 3.72 4.11
CA ILE A 757 -24.23 3.97 2.94
C ILE A 757 -23.39 4.24 1.70
N VAL A 758 -23.75 3.59 0.59
CA VAL A 758 -23.00 3.67 -0.67
C VAL A 758 -23.98 4.02 -1.78
N VAL A 759 -23.66 5.04 -2.55
CA VAL A 759 -24.38 5.41 -3.77
C VAL A 759 -23.42 5.26 -4.94
N ALA A 760 -23.64 4.22 -5.74
CA ALA A 760 -22.86 3.96 -6.95
C ALA A 760 -23.63 4.45 -8.18
N ILE A 761 -22.95 5.21 -9.03
CA ILE A 761 -23.52 5.81 -10.24
C ILE A 761 -22.71 5.22 -11.40
N ASP A 762 -23.30 4.24 -12.09
CA ASP A 762 -22.65 3.63 -13.24
C ASP A 762 -22.91 4.40 -14.53
N GLU A 763 -21.93 4.38 -15.43
CA GLU A 763 -21.84 5.21 -16.62
C GLU A 763 -22.33 6.65 -16.38
N ALA A 764 -21.72 7.30 -15.39
CA ALA A 764 -22.12 8.63 -14.94
C ALA A 764 -22.18 9.67 -16.08
N HIS A 765 -21.41 9.50 -17.15
CA HIS A 765 -21.46 10.35 -18.35
C HIS A 765 -22.82 10.32 -19.06
N VAL A 766 -23.57 9.22 -19.00
CA VAL A 766 -24.91 9.06 -19.60
C VAL A 766 -25.93 9.99 -18.94
N PHE A 767 -25.70 10.36 -17.67
CA PHE A 767 -26.59 11.25 -16.92
C PHE A 767 -26.22 12.74 -17.05
N ILE A 768 -25.12 13.07 -17.73
CA ILE A 768 -24.67 14.46 -17.91
C ILE A 768 -25.34 15.05 -19.16
N ASP A 769 -26.41 15.82 -18.96
CA ASP A 769 -27.02 16.64 -20.01
C ASP A 769 -26.55 18.10 -19.89
N PRO A 770 -25.90 18.68 -20.92
CA PRO A 770 -25.50 20.09 -20.91
C PRO A 770 -26.66 21.08 -20.74
N LYS A 771 -27.90 20.70 -21.13
CA LYS A 771 -29.08 21.56 -21.02
C LYS A 771 -29.68 21.56 -19.61
N TYR A 772 -29.54 20.44 -18.90
CA TYR A 772 -30.13 20.24 -17.57
C TYR A 772 -29.14 19.45 -16.71
N PRO A 773 -28.16 20.12 -16.05
CA PRO A 773 -27.10 19.45 -15.29
C PRO A 773 -27.56 18.89 -13.93
N VAL A 774 -28.81 18.41 -13.83
CA VAL A 774 -29.45 17.97 -12.58
C VAL A 774 -28.64 16.85 -11.89
N ALA A 775 -28.26 15.82 -12.64
CA ALA A 775 -27.48 14.71 -12.09
C ALA A 775 -26.07 15.14 -11.70
N LEU A 776 -25.46 16.05 -12.47
CA LEU A 776 -24.14 16.58 -12.17
C LEU A 776 -24.14 17.40 -10.87
N ASP A 777 -25.18 18.23 -10.68
CA ASP A 777 -25.37 19.02 -9.46
C ASP A 777 -25.64 18.14 -8.25
N PHE A 778 -26.45 17.10 -8.41
CA PHE A 778 -26.64 16.09 -7.38
C PHE A 778 -25.33 15.41 -6.99
N MET A 779 -24.56 14.90 -7.95
CA MET A 779 -23.27 14.27 -7.71
C MET A 779 -22.29 15.21 -6.99
N TYR A 780 -22.25 16.48 -7.38
CA TYR A 780 -21.42 17.49 -6.76
C TYR A 780 -21.80 17.74 -5.30
N GLN A 781 -23.10 17.89 -5.02
CA GLN A 781 -23.60 18.12 -3.66
C GLN A 781 -23.48 16.87 -2.78
N LEU A 782 -23.71 15.69 -3.34
CA LEU A 782 -23.59 14.42 -2.64
C LEU A 782 -22.13 14.19 -2.21
N ALA A 783 -21.16 14.39 -3.12
CA ALA A 783 -19.75 14.15 -2.84
C ALA A 783 -19.25 14.95 -1.62
N LYS A 784 -19.71 16.20 -1.44
CA LYS A 784 -19.34 17.04 -0.29
C LYS A 784 -20.01 16.63 1.03
N ARG A 785 -21.25 16.13 0.97
CA ARG A 785 -22.12 15.95 2.15
C ARG A 785 -22.16 14.52 2.66
N ILE A 786 -22.07 13.53 1.77
CA ILE A 786 -22.23 12.10 2.10
C ILE A 786 -21.25 11.62 3.19
N ARG A 787 -20.09 12.28 3.32
CA ARG A 787 -19.12 12.02 4.40
C ARG A 787 -19.71 12.20 5.80
N LYS A 788 -20.63 13.15 6.01
CA LYS A 788 -21.30 13.42 7.31
C LYS A 788 -22.19 12.25 7.74
N TYR A 789 -22.60 11.40 6.79
CA TYR A 789 -23.50 10.28 6.97
C TYR A 789 -22.76 8.93 6.98
N LYS A 790 -21.43 8.95 7.17
CA LYS A 790 -20.55 7.78 7.01
C LYS A 790 -20.81 7.06 5.68
N GLY A 791 -21.02 7.83 4.62
CA GLY A 791 -21.32 7.30 3.30
C GLY A 791 -20.21 7.51 2.28
N MET A 792 -20.40 6.88 1.13
CA MET A 792 -19.50 6.83 0.00
C MET A 792 -20.28 7.05 -1.29
N GLN A 793 -19.84 7.98 -2.11
CA GLN A 793 -20.25 8.07 -3.50
C GLN A 793 -19.24 7.33 -4.37
N ILE A 794 -19.70 6.49 -5.29
CA ILE A 794 -18.86 5.83 -6.30
C ILE A 794 -19.30 6.33 -7.67
N VAL A 795 -18.45 7.10 -8.35
CA VAL A 795 -18.69 7.57 -9.72
C VAL A 795 -17.94 6.68 -10.68
N ILE A 796 -18.63 6.06 -11.62
CA ILE A 796 -18.03 5.12 -12.56
C ILE A 796 -18.27 5.65 -13.98
N THR A 797 -17.23 5.74 -14.81
CA THR A 797 -17.36 6.24 -16.18
C THR A 797 -16.33 5.64 -17.13
N GLN A 798 -16.74 5.40 -18.38
CA GLN A 798 -15.83 5.06 -19.49
C GLN A 798 -15.35 6.27 -20.28
N ASN A 799 -16.23 7.25 -20.50
CA ASN A 799 -15.93 8.41 -21.34
C ASN A 799 -15.56 9.62 -20.47
N ILE A 800 -14.29 10.00 -20.53
CA ILE A 800 -13.77 11.14 -19.77
C ILE A 800 -14.13 12.47 -20.47
N LYS A 801 -14.30 12.47 -21.80
CA LYS A 801 -14.54 13.69 -22.60
C LYS A 801 -15.82 14.40 -22.22
N ASP A 802 -16.86 13.64 -21.87
CA ASP A 802 -18.16 14.20 -21.46
C ASP A 802 -18.05 14.97 -20.13
N PHE A 803 -17.04 14.66 -19.31
CA PHE A 803 -16.72 15.40 -18.08
C PHE A 803 -15.86 16.65 -18.33
N VAL A 804 -15.32 16.82 -19.54
CA VAL A 804 -14.42 17.93 -19.94
C VAL A 804 -15.08 18.86 -20.99
N GLY A 805 -16.37 18.67 -21.31
CA GLY A 805 -17.00 19.34 -22.45
C GLY A 805 -17.14 20.87 -22.38
N SER A 806 -17.54 21.44 -21.23
CA SER A 806 -17.67 22.91 -21.04
C SER A 806 -16.96 23.36 -19.76
N GLU A 807 -16.58 24.64 -19.66
CA GLU A 807 -15.90 25.16 -18.46
C GLU A 807 -16.67 24.94 -17.16
N GLU A 808 -18.01 25.05 -17.19
CA GLU A 808 -18.83 24.80 -16.01
C GLU A 808 -18.85 23.31 -15.63
N ILE A 809 -18.98 22.43 -16.63
CA ILE A 809 -18.93 20.98 -16.42
C ILE A 809 -17.55 20.59 -15.87
N ILE A 810 -16.45 21.07 -16.47
CA ILE A 810 -15.08 20.84 -15.97
C ILE A 810 -14.97 21.24 -14.51
N ARG A 811 -15.42 22.45 -14.15
CA ARG A 811 -15.34 22.93 -12.76
C ARG A 811 -16.06 22.00 -11.78
N LYS A 812 -17.27 21.54 -12.11
CA LYS A 812 -18.05 20.64 -11.24
C LYS A 812 -17.47 19.22 -11.24
N SER A 813 -17.10 18.69 -12.39
CA SER A 813 -16.44 17.39 -12.58
C SER A 813 -15.12 17.27 -11.82
N THR A 814 -14.21 18.24 -11.99
CA THR A 814 -12.93 18.30 -11.25
C THR A 814 -13.18 18.38 -9.75
N ALA A 815 -14.22 19.10 -9.30
CA ALA A 815 -14.53 19.18 -7.89
C ALA A 815 -15.11 17.87 -7.31
N ILE A 816 -15.88 17.10 -8.11
CA ILE A 816 -16.33 15.76 -7.73
C ILE A 816 -15.12 14.83 -7.57
N ILE A 817 -14.19 14.84 -8.53
CA ILE A 817 -12.97 14.02 -8.49
C ILE A 817 -12.07 14.42 -7.32
N ASN A 818 -11.88 15.71 -7.07
CA ASN A 818 -11.15 16.20 -5.90
C ASN A 818 -11.82 15.80 -4.57
N ALA A 819 -13.13 15.60 -4.58
CA ALA A 819 -13.87 15.11 -3.42
C ALA A 819 -13.80 13.58 -3.28
N CYS A 820 -13.26 12.86 -4.26
CA CYS A 820 -12.97 11.42 -4.19
C CYS A 820 -11.62 11.17 -3.54
N GLN A 821 -11.62 10.38 -2.46
CA GLN A 821 -10.39 9.91 -1.81
C GLN A 821 -9.73 8.79 -2.62
N TYR A 822 -10.55 7.90 -3.17
CA TYR A 822 -10.08 6.71 -3.86
C TYR A 822 -10.29 6.85 -5.37
N SER A 823 -9.24 6.66 -6.15
CA SER A 823 -9.35 6.60 -7.61
C SER A 823 -8.88 5.25 -8.11
N PHE A 824 -9.70 4.57 -8.91
CA PHE A 824 -9.34 3.34 -9.61
C PHE A 824 -9.31 3.64 -11.11
N ILE A 825 -8.12 3.72 -11.67
CA ILE A 825 -7.88 4.10 -13.06
C ILE A 825 -7.40 2.85 -13.80
N PHE A 826 -8.30 2.22 -14.54
CA PHE A 826 -7.99 1.09 -15.42
C PHE A 826 -7.35 1.58 -16.73
N ALA A 827 -6.92 0.65 -17.56
CA ALA A 827 -6.31 0.97 -18.84
C ALA A 827 -7.17 1.93 -19.68
N LEU A 828 -6.56 3.04 -20.13
CA LEU A 828 -7.17 4.05 -20.99
C LEU A 828 -6.60 3.98 -22.40
N ALA A 829 -7.27 4.64 -23.35
CA ALA A 829 -6.66 4.90 -24.65
C ALA A 829 -5.70 6.11 -24.51
N PRO A 830 -4.60 6.16 -25.30
CA PRO A 830 -3.66 7.29 -25.24
C PRO A 830 -4.34 8.66 -25.40
N ASN A 831 -5.35 8.75 -26.27
CA ASN A 831 -6.08 10.00 -26.51
C ASN A 831 -6.93 10.47 -25.32
N ASP A 832 -7.27 9.60 -24.37
CA ASP A 832 -8.06 9.96 -23.18
C ASP A 832 -7.15 10.30 -21.99
N MET A 833 -5.83 10.16 -22.15
CA MET A 833 -4.85 10.47 -21.10
C MET A 833 -4.75 11.99 -20.87
N ASP A 834 -4.81 12.79 -21.93
CA ASP A 834 -4.78 14.25 -21.83
C ASP A 834 -6.00 14.77 -21.03
N ASP A 835 -7.17 14.18 -21.26
CA ASP A 835 -8.40 14.49 -20.54
C ASP A 835 -8.29 14.09 -19.06
N LEU A 836 -7.69 12.93 -18.77
CA LEU A 836 -7.41 12.50 -17.40
C LEU A 836 -6.45 13.46 -16.70
N CYS A 837 -5.35 13.83 -17.33
CA CYS A 837 -4.39 14.80 -16.81
C CYS A 837 -5.06 16.14 -16.51
N THR A 838 -5.97 16.60 -17.39
CA THR A 838 -6.75 17.82 -17.20
C THR A 838 -7.65 17.75 -15.96
N LEU A 839 -8.30 16.59 -15.73
CA LEU A 839 -9.13 16.38 -14.54
C LEU A 839 -8.31 16.35 -13.24
N TYR A 840 -7.09 15.82 -13.30
CA TYR A 840 -6.20 15.67 -12.14
C TYR A 840 -5.20 16.82 -11.94
N ASP A 841 -5.23 17.85 -12.78
CA ASP A 841 -4.30 19.00 -12.72
C ASP A 841 -4.30 19.67 -11.34
N LYS A 842 -5.49 19.79 -10.73
CA LYS A 842 -5.67 20.32 -9.36
C LYS A 842 -5.78 19.25 -8.27
N ALA A 843 -5.73 17.96 -8.65
CA ALA A 843 -5.95 16.79 -7.79
C ALA A 843 -4.65 16.05 -7.44
N GLY A 844 -3.50 16.70 -7.62
CA GLY A 844 -2.19 16.13 -7.32
C GLY A 844 -1.40 15.62 -8.52
N GLN A 845 -1.87 15.89 -9.76
CA GLN A 845 -1.23 15.62 -11.06
C GLN A 845 -0.79 14.14 -11.29
N ILE A 846 -0.90 13.68 -12.54
CA ILE A 846 -0.43 12.35 -12.93
C ILE A 846 0.89 12.52 -13.68
N ASN A 847 1.97 11.93 -13.15
CA ASN A 847 3.30 12.06 -13.73
C ASN A 847 3.47 11.16 -14.98
N GLU A 848 4.50 11.40 -15.80
CA GLU A 848 4.72 10.65 -17.05
C GLU A 848 4.87 9.14 -16.82
N VAL A 849 5.52 8.73 -15.73
CA VAL A 849 5.70 7.29 -15.39
C VAL A 849 4.37 6.64 -15.03
N GLU A 850 3.51 7.34 -14.30
CA GLU A 850 2.15 6.90 -13.95
C GLU A 850 1.28 6.80 -15.21
N GLN A 851 1.38 7.78 -16.12
CA GLN A 851 0.67 7.74 -17.41
C GLN A 851 1.07 6.51 -18.22
N ASP A 852 2.37 6.25 -18.37
CA ASP A 852 2.89 5.07 -19.07
C ASP A 852 2.39 3.76 -18.44
N GLN A 853 2.31 3.71 -17.11
CA GLN A 853 1.76 2.55 -16.40
C GLN A 853 0.27 2.37 -16.68
N ILE A 854 -0.53 3.43 -16.64
CA ILE A 854 -1.98 3.37 -16.90
C ILE A 854 -2.26 2.91 -18.33
N VAL A 855 -1.55 3.42 -19.33
CA VAL A 855 -1.76 3.03 -20.74
C VAL A 855 -1.43 1.55 -20.97
N ASN A 856 -0.35 1.06 -20.33
CA ASN A 856 0.15 -0.30 -20.54
C ASN A 856 -0.44 -1.34 -19.57
N ASN A 857 -1.37 -0.95 -18.70
CA ASN A 857 -1.98 -1.87 -17.75
C ASN A 857 -2.74 -3.00 -18.45
N PRO A 858 -2.53 -4.28 -18.06
CA PRO A 858 -3.31 -5.38 -18.59
C PRO A 858 -4.76 -5.32 -18.07
N ARG A 859 -5.65 -6.08 -18.73
CA ARG A 859 -7.05 -6.17 -18.33
C ARG A 859 -7.17 -6.67 -16.88
N GLY A 860 -7.99 -5.99 -16.08
CA GLY A 860 -8.20 -6.30 -14.66
C GLY A 860 -7.20 -5.62 -13.71
N ASN A 861 -6.20 -4.93 -14.24
CA ASN A 861 -5.30 -4.10 -13.44
C ASN A 861 -5.78 -2.64 -13.42
N ALA A 862 -5.67 -2.02 -12.25
CA ALA A 862 -5.96 -0.61 -12.04
C ALA A 862 -4.80 0.07 -11.35
N PHE A 863 -4.49 1.29 -11.81
CA PHE A 863 -3.72 2.24 -11.04
C PHE A 863 -4.63 2.86 -9.98
N ILE A 864 -4.27 2.69 -8.71
CA ILE A 864 -5.04 3.15 -7.57
C ILE A 864 -4.36 4.33 -6.90
N ILE A 865 -5.16 5.34 -6.56
CA ILE A 865 -4.75 6.47 -5.73
C ILE A 865 -5.57 6.37 -4.45
N THR A 866 -4.90 6.14 -3.32
CA THR A 866 -5.56 6.09 -2.00
C THR A 866 -5.26 7.33 -1.16
N SER A 867 -4.12 7.97 -1.41
CA SER A 867 -3.74 9.28 -0.90
C SER A 867 -2.74 9.93 -1.87
N PRO A 868 -2.44 11.22 -1.74
CA PRO A 868 -1.40 11.87 -2.55
C PRO A 868 -0.02 11.21 -2.46
N THR A 869 0.24 10.48 -1.38
CA THR A 869 1.51 9.81 -1.05
C THR A 869 1.48 8.30 -1.27
N ASN A 870 0.31 7.72 -1.55
CA ASN A 870 0.14 6.28 -1.72
C ASN A 870 -0.65 5.95 -2.99
N ARG A 871 0.10 5.65 -4.04
CA ARG A 871 -0.37 5.34 -5.39
C ARG A 871 0.35 4.11 -5.93
N THR A 872 -0.38 3.17 -6.53
CA THR A 872 0.24 1.96 -7.08
C THR A 872 -0.67 1.23 -8.08
N ASN A 873 -0.14 0.25 -8.80
CA ASN A 873 -0.93 -0.66 -9.62
C ASN A 873 -1.31 -1.92 -8.84
N ILE A 874 -2.58 -2.31 -8.95
CA ILE A 874 -3.10 -3.55 -8.37
C ILE A 874 -3.73 -4.40 -9.46
N SER A 875 -3.64 -5.72 -9.29
CA SER A 875 -4.46 -6.66 -10.04
C SER A 875 -5.68 -7.01 -9.20
N VAL A 876 -6.88 -6.67 -9.68
CA VAL A 876 -8.12 -6.91 -8.93
C VAL A 876 -8.49 -8.39 -9.00
N ILE A 877 -8.75 -8.98 -7.83
CA ILE A 877 -9.07 -10.41 -7.72
C ILE A 877 -10.41 -10.56 -7.00
N ALA A 878 -11.27 -11.41 -7.55
CA ALA A 878 -12.48 -11.89 -6.89
C ALA A 878 -12.39 -13.41 -6.70
N SER A 879 -12.81 -13.88 -5.53
CA SER A 879 -12.89 -15.30 -5.21
C SER A 879 -13.92 -16.03 -6.07
N ALA A 880 -13.84 -17.36 -6.10
CA ALA A 880 -14.78 -18.18 -6.85
C ALA A 880 -16.24 -17.98 -6.36
N GLU A 881 -16.45 -17.86 -5.05
CA GLU A 881 -17.78 -17.60 -4.48
C GLU A 881 -18.30 -16.22 -4.87
N MET A 882 -17.45 -15.19 -4.88
CA MET A 882 -17.86 -13.85 -5.30
C MET A 882 -18.17 -13.79 -6.80
N ARG A 883 -17.40 -14.49 -7.65
CA ARG A 883 -17.67 -14.56 -9.09
C ARG A 883 -19.03 -15.17 -9.41
N LYS A 884 -19.47 -16.18 -8.65
CA LYS A 884 -20.83 -16.76 -8.79
C LYS A 884 -21.94 -15.74 -8.57
N LEU A 885 -21.68 -14.65 -7.84
CA LEU A 885 -22.67 -13.59 -7.64
C LEU A 885 -22.87 -12.73 -8.89
N PHE A 886 -21.90 -12.72 -9.82
CA PHE A 886 -21.92 -11.88 -11.01
C PHE A 886 -22.65 -12.53 -12.18
N ASP A 887 -22.65 -13.86 -12.22
CA ASP A 887 -23.20 -14.68 -13.31
C ASP A 887 -24.59 -15.26 -12.96
N ASP A 888 -25.29 -15.79 -13.97
CA ASP A 888 -26.68 -16.27 -13.83
C ASP A 888 -26.80 -17.44 -12.84
N SER A 889 -27.66 -17.28 -11.84
CA SER A 889 -28.16 -18.36 -10.99
C SER A 889 -29.21 -19.21 -11.71
N ARG A 890 -28.85 -19.78 -12.87
CA ARG A 890 -29.65 -20.79 -13.58
C ARG A 890 -28.78 -21.92 -14.10
N SER A 891 -28.28 -22.73 -13.17
CA SER A 891 -28.19 -24.17 -13.38
C SER A 891 -28.33 -24.84 -12.02
N ASN A 892 -29.52 -25.41 -11.81
CA ASN A 892 -29.99 -26.36 -10.78
C ASN A 892 -29.20 -26.50 -9.47
#